data_AF-S2XHJ1-F1
#
_entry.id   AF-S2XHJ1-F1
#
_cell.length_a   1.000
_cell.length_b   1.000
_cell.length_c   1.000
_cell.angle_alpha   90.00
_cell.angle_beta   90.00
_cell.angle_gamma   90.00
#
_symmetry.space_group_name_H-M   'P 1'
#
loop_
_entity.id
_entity.type
_entity.pdbx_description
1 polymer ?
#
loop_
_entity_poly.entity_id
_entity_poly.type
_entity_poly.pdbx_seq_one_letter_code
_entity_poly.pdbx_strand_id
1 'polypeptide(L)'
;MQNQEELDILYKLKKEVEKSDHYTFVQTINQIIKKVYLNQYTVTFVGHFSSGKSTVINRLIGQEILPSSPVPTTSNTALVTVAEQSGMTANIEGQKYTSLQNYDEVKAMNRENYQVESIDIQIQSSKFKNGFTFQDTPGVDSNVQSHSAQTEQFLYTSNIVFYTVDYNHVQSALNFKFMKRLNYAGIPVVFVVNQIDKHNHQEIDFETFQRRVQQSIQEWDIQLLKTFYITKFEHPYNEFDALSSFIREQDQHREPVKDYVARMKEFIQQHQKDYLQQEMQMLLERLNITAEQFDQAYQTHQKNEMISEETQLLNTPSALKQYLKDKRRSIIDNAYIMTHDMRETIRFYLESMTKNFKAGGLFNKKRKTEEIRAARLHDVIQQLQKRIAHQIEKPMQDDLSFLTRFINNTQLNQQILKQHFEIPESLITELYQTQIEITNQYVLTFSEHLMKEIKQYILKMSEPLDEEIIENVHAEEHLVEDSTDIQDYKRYIDLRKLKQSLETENYRHYYIHMSDSLDQLIDRTRIHFQPQETVSDSTYESDNHQSVVTNERSLHTTQIQQGLDVVRNIPLFKTSVKNIEDTLTRMTQQKIKIGIFGTFSAGKSSLINALLGKAYLTSSPNPTTAATTEISYGSHHSVTFKTPDALLADINDMTQLIDNQFDSITTFLNTDLEQLKTKIDKNSVAFINAVEKNYDLYQSYIEKGIEHPIDASEISKWSAEDEFATFVQMVHLRLPLPWLKDKVIIDSLGLHSNNQRHTNETEKILTTSDLILYVSYFNHAFTQNDQAFIQHMKDMNQLKTNQSFKMVINAVDLAENSDEQQAVYAYVKDALSKVQMNPDIFMVSSRAALETDDEGMHTLKESITHFAEVESKSLLEQKMYDQFAYIKEAYESIINDFETNAQQMHQTQQQLERMRREKLFKAELIQSIAQKTFNEIEDQIYHLNERLKIQLADDVKAIYNGQMTNTNHFNEEKRRSTKSYLDQIHQKLFLEQTLLIERLKHFFNQALQQEMAPKIKLLQHYRVIIPDYETIQIEPYEKSILTLELQQMVDQLPKQLTKRNLLQPKVQKQIQSEIKERTINLLQPKLTELRKVLESLLDQLTSKATEAIETAELEAQNEINAILDFKIDDTLINQLKISTPKLAQILNSKD
;
A
#
# COMPACT_ATOMS: atom_id res chain seq x y z
N MET A 1 24.39 16.02 41.82
CA MET A 1 23.86 15.92 40.45
C MET A 1 23.34 17.30 40.06
N GLN A 2 23.72 17.84 38.91
CA GLN A 2 23.09 19.08 38.41
C GLN A 2 21.64 18.76 38.00
N ASN A 3 20.73 19.74 38.10
CA ASN A 3 19.33 19.63 37.66
C ASN A 3 18.48 18.54 38.37
N GLN A 4 18.72 18.31 39.68
CA GLN A 4 18.08 17.23 40.42
C GLN A 4 16.55 17.42 40.56
N GLU A 5 16.08 18.65 40.71
CA GLU A 5 14.63 18.97 40.78
C GLU A 5 13.96 18.70 39.42
N GLU A 6 14.60 19.10 38.33
CA GLU A 6 14.12 18.86 36.97
C GLU A 6 14.07 17.37 36.62
N LEU A 7 15.09 16.61 37.01
CA LEU A 7 15.14 15.17 36.79
C LEU A 7 14.08 14.42 37.62
N ASP A 8 13.81 14.86 38.86
CA ASP A 8 12.72 14.30 39.67
C ASP A 8 11.35 14.51 38.99
N ILE A 9 11.11 15.70 38.43
CA ILE A 9 9.87 16.00 37.69
C ILE A 9 9.73 15.08 36.47
N LEU A 10 10.76 14.99 35.63
CA LEU A 10 10.72 14.19 34.41
C LEU A 10 10.62 12.69 34.70
N TYR A 11 11.31 12.20 35.72
CA TYR A 11 11.26 10.79 36.12
C TYR A 11 9.89 10.39 36.66
N LYS A 12 9.26 11.24 37.49
CA LYS A 12 7.89 11.01 37.95
C LYS A 12 6.88 11.01 36.80
N LEU A 13 7.04 11.90 35.83
CA LEU A 13 6.23 11.91 34.62
C LEU A 13 6.44 10.64 33.79
N LYS A 14 7.69 10.21 33.59
CA LYS A 14 8.01 8.94 32.93
C LYS A 14 7.26 7.77 33.58
N LYS A 15 7.36 7.62 34.91
CA LYS A 15 6.68 6.54 35.66
C LYS A 15 5.16 6.62 35.58
N GLU A 16 4.59 7.79 35.37
CA GLU A 16 3.17 7.93 35.12
C GLU A 16 2.78 7.53 33.69
N VAL A 17 3.59 7.87 32.70
CA VAL A 17 3.40 7.50 31.28
C VAL A 17 3.60 6.00 31.05
N GLU A 18 4.55 5.35 31.74
CA GLU A 18 4.78 3.90 31.65
C GLU A 18 3.53 3.07 31.95
N LYS A 19 2.60 3.57 32.78
CA LYS A 19 1.38 2.86 33.14
C LYS A 19 0.36 2.77 31.99
N SER A 20 0.54 3.53 30.91
CA SER A 20 -0.40 3.60 29.78
C SER A 20 0.08 2.87 28.52
N ASP A 21 1.13 2.03 28.61
CA ASP A 21 1.77 1.36 27.46
C ASP A 21 2.16 2.30 26.30
N HIS A 22 2.39 3.58 26.57
CA HIS A 22 2.87 4.54 25.55
C HIS A 22 4.39 4.42 25.36
N TYR A 23 4.86 3.23 24.97
CA TYR A 23 6.28 2.87 24.94
C TYR A 23 7.14 3.84 24.13
N THR A 24 6.65 4.28 22.96
CA THR A 24 7.31 5.26 22.10
C THR A 24 7.50 6.60 22.80
N PHE A 25 6.52 7.06 23.58
CA PHE A 25 6.63 8.31 24.32
C PHE A 25 7.48 8.20 25.58
N VAL A 26 7.49 7.05 26.24
CA VAL A 26 8.46 6.76 27.31
C VAL A 26 9.89 6.87 26.76
N GLN A 27 10.16 6.38 25.54
CA GLN A 27 11.46 6.56 24.90
C GLN A 27 11.78 8.06 24.66
N THR A 28 10.81 8.86 24.22
CA THR A 28 10.97 10.33 24.10
C THR A 28 11.34 10.95 25.44
N ILE A 29 10.63 10.61 26.52
CA ILE A 29 10.90 11.12 27.86
C ILE A 29 12.28 10.66 28.36
N ASN A 30 12.69 9.43 28.06
CA ASN A 30 14.04 8.94 28.35
C ASN A 30 15.12 9.81 27.68
N GLN A 31 14.92 10.23 26.43
CA GLN A 31 15.86 11.14 25.75
C GLN A 31 15.88 12.53 26.39
N ILE A 32 14.73 13.04 26.83
CA ILE A 32 14.64 14.30 27.58
C ILE A 32 15.37 14.18 28.93
N ILE A 33 15.16 13.09 29.68
CA ILE A 33 15.86 12.80 30.94
C ILE A 33 17.37 12.72 30.70
N LYS A 34 17.81 12.00 29.66
CA LYS A 34 19.22 11.88 29.28
C LYS A 34 19.84 13.24 28.97
N LYS A 35 19.15 14.08 28.19
CA LYS A 35 19.57 15.45 27.86
C LYS A 35 19.75 16.29 29.13
N VAL A 36 18.80 16.26 30.05
CA VAL A 36 18.85 17.03 31.30
C VAL A 36 19.94 16.51 32.24
N TYR A 37 20.11 15.18 32.32
CA TYR A 37 21.15 14.52 33.11
C TYR A 37 22.55 14.89 32.60
N LEU A 38 22.75 14.89 31.28
CA LEU A 38 24.02 15.21 30.63
C LEU A 38 24.22 16.73 30.40
N ASN A 39 23.26 17.56 30.82
CA ASN A 39 23.25 19.01 30.63
C ASN A 39 23.49 19.42 29.15
N GLN A 40 22.79 18.74 28.23
CA GLN A 40 22.98 18.91 26.79
C GLN A 40 22.17 20.09 26.22
N TYR A 41 22.83 20.92 25.41
CA TYR A 41 22.22 21.96 24.58
C TYR A 41 22.24 21.51 23.11
N THR A 42 21.07 21.23 22.54
CA THR A 42 20.95 20.47 21.30
C THR A 42 20.48 21.36 20.15
N VAL A 43 21.26 21.41 19.08
CA VAL A 43 20.86 22.02 17.80
C VAL A 43 20.65 20.91 16.78
N THR A 44 19.49 20.91 16.13
CA THR A 44 19.06 19.79 15.29
C THR A 44 18.95 20.22 13.84
N PHE A 45 19.63 19.51 12.95
CA PHE A 45 19.55 19.73 11.51
C PHE A 45 18.51 18.79 10.93
N VAL A 46 17.47 19.37 10.33
CA VAL A 46 16.31 18.65 9.75
C VAL A 46 16.14 19.07 8.30
N GLY A 47 15.70 18.19 7.41
CA GLY A 47 15.45 18.53 6.01
C GLY A 47 15.51 17.33 5.09
N HIS A 48 15.21 17.55 3.80
CA HIS A 48 15.08 16.50 2.79
C HIS A 48 16.31 15.56 2.74
N PHE A 49 16.13 14.33 2.25
CA PHE A 49 17.27 13.42 2.06
C PHE A 49 18.32 14.08 1.14
N SER A 50 19.61 13.89 1.41
CA SER A 50 20.72 14.54 0.67
C SER A 50 20.75 16.07 0.67
N SER A 51 20.04 16.76 1.58
CA SER A 51 20.14 18.23 1.72
C SER A 51 21.48 18.73 2.30
N GLY A 52 22.42 17.83 2.58
CA GLY A 52 23.79 18.14 3.04
C GLY A 52 23.94 18.42 4.54
N LYS A 53 22.99 17.98 5.38
CA LYS A 53 22.98 18.19 6.85
C LYS A 53 24.26 17.72 7.54
N SER A 54 24.65 16.46 7.34
CA SER A 54 25.85 15.85 7.92
C SER A 54 27.13 16.59 7.50
N THR A 55 27.20 17.00 6.22
CA THR A 55 28.31 17.81 5.69
C THR A 55 28.40 19.17 6.37
N VAL A 56 27.26 19.84 6.60
CA VAL A 56 27.22 21.12 7.32
C VAL A 56 27.68 20.95 8.77
N ILE A 57 27.22 19.90 9.45
CA ILE A 57 27.63 19.58 10.83
C ILE A 57 29.15 19.31 10.91
N ASN A 58 29.68 18.45 10.03
CA ASN A 58 31.12 18.15 9.96
C ASN A 58 31.96 19.43 9.78
N ARG A 59 31.53 20.33 8.88
CA ARG A 59 32.22 21.60 8.63
C ARG A 59 32.13 22.55 9.83
N LEU A 60 30.99 22.61 10.52
CA LEU A 60 30.81 23.43 11.72
C LEU A 60 31.75 22.97 12.84
N ILE A 61 31.85 21.65 13.05
CA ILE A 61 32.77 21.05 14.00
C ILE A 61 34.23 21.26 13.55
N GLY A 62 34.50 21.14 12.25
CA GLY A 62 35.83 21.13 11.65
C GLY A 62 36.51 19.76 11.68
N GLN A 63 35.72 18.69 11.72
CA GLN A 63 36.16 17.29 11.74
C GLN A 63 35.16 16.46 10.91
N GLU A 64 35.63 15.47 10.16
CA GLU A 64 34.78 14.52 9.44
C GLU A 64 34.39 13.37 10.36
N ILE A 65 33.24 13.51 11.03
CA ILE A 65 32.77 12.57 12.05
C ILE A 65 31.54 11.79 11.57
N LEU A 66 30.59 12.50 10.95
CA LEU A 66 29.40 11.91 10.37
C LEU A 66 29.70 11.46 8.93
N PRO A 67 29.17 10.32 8.47
CA PRO A 67 29.32 9.93 7.08
C PRO A 67 28.61 10.94 6.16
N SER A 68 29.29 11.40 5.13
CA SER A 68 28.70 12.19 4.04
C SER A 68 28.67 11.32 2.79
N SER A 69 27.62 10.51 2.62
CA SER A 69 27.40 9.68 1.43
C SER A 69 26.02 9.99 0.82
N PRO A 70 25.87 9.97 -0.51
CA PRO A 70 24.61 10.16 -1.24
C PRO A 70 23.71 8.92 -1.17
N VAL A 71 24.30 7.75 -0.92
CA VAL A 71 23.55 6.52 -0.57
C VAL A 71 22.85 6.74 0.76
N PRO A 72 21.59 6.31 0.94
CA PRO A 72 20.94 6.30 2.24
C PRO A 72 21.84 5.68 3.29
N THR A 73 22.48 6.53 4.09
CA THR A 73 23.05 6.10 5.35
C THR A 73 21.84 5.70 6.18
N THR A 74 21.79 4.41 6.52
CA THR A 74 20.75 3.78 7.35
C THR A 74 20.14 4.78 8.31
N SER A 75 18.80 4.89 8.33
CA SER A 75 17.91 5.88 8.97
C SER A 75 18.15 6.14 10.48
N ASN A 76 19.41 6.31 10.87
CA ASN A 76 19.89 6.33 12.23
C ASN A 76 20.20 7.78 12.57
N THR A 77 19.65 8.25 13.69
CA THR A 77 19.92 9.61 14.15
C THR A 77 21.28 9.69 14.81
N ALA A 78 22.11 10.66 14.45
CA ALA A 78 23.43 10.83 15.03
C ALA A 78 23.49 12.07 15.93
N LEU A 79 23.94 11.89 17.17
CA LEU A 79 24.14 12.94 18.16
C LEU A 79 25.63 13.16 18.38
N VAL A 80 26.17 14.26 17.87
CA VAL A 80 27.58 14.64 18.08
C VAL A 80 27.67 15.63 19.23
N THR A 81 28.11 15.14 20.40
CA THR A 81 28.18 15.91 21.65
C THR A 81 29.62 16.28 22.00
N VAL A 82 29.84 17.54 22.36
CA VAL A 82 31.13 18.00 22.90
C VAL A 82 31.28 17.56 24.35
N ALA A 83 32.31 16.77 24.64
CA ALA A 83 32.58 16.17 25.93
C ALA A 83 34.09 16.15 26.24
N GLU A 84 34.44 15.84 27.49
CA GLU A 84 35.85 15.77 27.93
C GLU A 84 36.59 14.55 27.38
N GLN A 85 35.88 13.46 27.09
CA GLN A 85 36.42 12.22 26.55
C GLN A 85 35.70 11.88 25.24
N SER A 86 36.45 11.35 24.28
CA SER A 86 35.89 10.85 23.02
C SER A 86 35.33 9.44 23.21
N GLY A 87 34.26 9.13 22.49
CA GLY A 87 33.63 7.81 22.54
C GLY A 87 32.46 7.72 21.57
N MET A 88 32.09 6.50 21.19
CA MET A 88 30.95 6.26 20.32
C MET A 88 30.07 5.17 20.93
N THR A 89 28.76 5.39 20.93
CA THR A 89 27.77 4.46 21.45
C THR A 89 26.63 4.30 20.45
N ALA A 90 26.28 3.06 20.11
CA ALA A 90 25.06 2.76 19.37
C ALA A 90 23.94 2.35 20.33
N ASN A 91 22.81 3.03 20.24
CA ASN A 91 21.55 2.66 20.89
C ASN A 91 20.75 1.78 19.94
N ILE A 92 20.20 0.68 20.46
CA ILE A 92 19.57 -0.40 19.71
C ILE A 92 18.18 -0.64 20.32
N GLU A 93 17.26 -1.15 19.51
CA GLU A 93 15.91 -1.53 19.94
C GLU A 93 15.90 -2.35 21.25
N GLY A 94 14.91 -2.07 22.09
CA GLY A 94 14.73 -2.74 23.39
C GLY A 94 15.60 -2.15 24.51
N GLN A 95 15.92 -0.86 24.44
CA GLN A 95 16.71 -0.12 25.45
C GLN A 95 18.12 -0.71 25.64
N LYS A 96 18.72 -1.21 24.57
CA LYS A 96 20.07 -1.77 24.59
C LYS A 96 21.06 -0.76 24.02
N TYR A 97 22.31 -0.84 24.48
CA TYR A 97 23.38 -0.06 23.87
C TYR A 97 24.71 -0.81 23.84
N THR A 98 25.56 -0.50 22.87
CA THR A 98 26.94 -0.99 22.80
C THR A 98 27.91 0.15 22.53
N SER A 99 29.14 0.03 23.03
CA SER A 99 30.21 0.94 22.68
C SER A 99 30.81 0.53 21.35
N LEU A 100 31.10 1.50 20.49
CA LEU A 100 31.69 1.28 19.18
C LEU A 100 33.08 1.91 19.12
N GLN A 101 33.97 1.33 18.31
CA GLN A 101 35.28 1.93 18.05
C GLN A 101 35.22 2.97 16.92
N ASN A 102 34.40 2.72 15.90
CA ASN A 102 34.25 3.58 14.74
C ASN A 102 32.86 3.43 14.11
N TYR A 103 32.57 4.29 13.13
CA TYR A 103 31.28 4.29 12.44
C TYR A 103 31.06 3.05 11.55
N ASP A 104 32.12 2.35 11.10
CA ASP A 104 31.97 1.18 10.24
C ASP A 104 31.36 -0.02 10.98
N GLU A 105 31.55 -0.13 12.30
CA GLU A 105 30.83 -1.11 13.13
C GLU A 105 29.31 -0.90 13.09
N VAL A 106 28.82 0.34 12.91
CA VAL A 106 27.38 0.61 12.72
C VAL A 106 26.87 -0.03 11.43
N LYS A 107 27.66 0.05 10.35
CA LYS A 107 27.32 -0.57 9.05
C LYS A 107 27.28 -2.08 9.17
N ALA A 108 28.22 -2.68 9.91
CA ALA A 108 28.24 -4.11 10.19
C ALA A 108 27.01 -4.54 10.99
N MET A 109 26.66 -3.81 12.05
CA MET A 109 25.46 -4.08 12.86
C MET A 109 24.17 -4.05 12.03
N ASN A 110 24.01 -3.05 11.15
CA ASN A 110 22.84 -2.99 10.28
C ASN A 110 22.78 -4.15 9.27
N ARG A 111 23.92 -4.64 8.76
CA ARG A 111 24.01 -5.84 7.90
C ARG A 111 23.65 -7.13 8.66
N GLU A 112 23.98 -7.18 9.94
CA GLU A 112 23.65 -8.30 10.85
C GLU A 112 22.22 -8.20 11.43
N ASN A 113 21.35 -7.37 10.85
CA ASN A 113 19.95 -7.14 11.27
C ASN A 113 19.76 -6.57 12.68
N TYR A 114 20.76 -5.89 13.26
CA TYR A 114 20.53 -5.05 14.44
C TYR A 114 19.85 -3.74 14.04
N GLN A 115 18.69 -3.44 14.61
CA GLN A 115 18.01 -2.16 14.39
C GLN A 115 18.59 -1.08 15.30
N VAL A 116 19.56 -0.33 14.77
CA VAL A 116 20.20 0.80 15.47
C VAL A 116 19.25 2.01 15.45
N GLU A 117 18.83 2.47 16.63
CA GLU A 117 17.91 3.62 16.77
C GLU A 117 18.65 4.96 16.67
N SER A 118 19.82 5.07 17.30
CA SER A 118 20.63 6.29 17.30
C SER A 118 22.09 6.04 17.65
N ILE A 119 22.96 6.96 17.27
CA ILE A 119 24.41 6.90 17.51
C ILE A 119 24.81 8.13 18.30
N ASP A 120 25.33 7.95 19.51
CA ASP A 120 25.92 9.03 20.31
C ASP A 120 27.43 9.06 20.08
N ILE A 121 27.92 10.17 19.52
CA ILE A 121 29.34 10.42 19.27
C ILE A 121 29.79 11.54 20.19
N GLN A 122 30.72 11.24 21.09
CA GLN A 122 31.37 12.21 21.96
C GLN A 122 32.69 12.65 21.34
N ILE A 123 32.87 13.97 21.23
CA ILE A 123 34.06 14.59 20.64
C ILE A 123 34.63 15.67 21.55
N GLN A 124 35.93 15.92 21.42
CA GLN A 124 36.57 17.10 21.99
C GLN A 124 36.52 18.24 20.99
N SER A 125 36.11 19.43 21.44
CA SER A 125 36.08 20.63 20.60
C SER A 125 36.45 21.87 21.41
N SER A 126 37.27 22.75 20.81
CA SER A 126 37.58 24.06 21.36
C SER A 126 36.59 25.15 20.93
N LYS A 127 35.70 24.85 19.96
CA LYS A 127 34.75 25.82 19.39
C LYS A 127 33.46 25.98 20.19
N PHE A 128 33.03 24.92 20.87
CA PHE A 128 31.78 24.86 21.63
C PHE A 128 32.05 24.37 23.05
N LYS A 129 31.22 24.77 24.02
CA LYS A 129 31.34 24.36 25.43
C LYS A 129 30.87 22.91 25.63
N ASN A 130 31.36 22.24 26.67
CA ASN A 130 30.90 20.89 27.04
C ASN A 130 29.36 20.82 27.14
N GLY A 131 28.80 19.73 26.64
CA GLY A 131 27.36 19.51 26.53
C GLY A 131 26.71 20.16 25.29
N PHE A 132 27.45 20.83 24.40
CA PHE A 132 26.87 21.25 23.12
C PHE A 132 26.70 20.03 22.20
N THR A 133 25.51 19.84 21.63
CA THR A 133 25.16 18.67 20.82
C THR A 133 24.62 19.09 19.46
N PHE A 134 25.27 18.63 18.39
CA PHE A 134 24.69 18.61 17.05
C PHE A 134 23.89 17.34 16.86
N GLN A 135 22.66 17.46 16.40
CA GLN A 135 21.81 16.32 16.10
C GLN A 135 21.52 16.31 14.60
N ASP A 136 21.93 15.24 13.94
CA ASP A 136 21.65 14.97 12.53
C ASP A 136 20.49 13.98 12.42
N THR A 137 19.39 14.39 11.78
CA THR A 137 18.19 13.56 11.66
C THR A 137 18.07 12.95 10.26
N PRO A 138 17.41 11.78 10.13
CA PRO A 138 16.94 11.27 8.84
C PRO A 138 16.06 12.30 8.10
N GLY A 139 15.93 12.14 6.77
CA GLY A 139 15.17 13.06 5.93
C GLY A 139 13.66 13.05 6.21
N VAL A 140 12.98 14.19 6.04
CA VAL A 140 11.54 14.37 6.32
C VAL A 140 10.59 13.92 5.19
N ASP A 141 11.10 13.37 4.09
CA ASP A 141 10.37 13.25 2.81
C ASP A 141 9.63 11.93 2.60
N SER A 142 9.58 11.08 3.62
CA SER A 142 9.00 9.76 3.52
C SER A 142 7.49 9.81 3.74
N ASN A 143 6.71 9.36 2.75
CA ASN A 143 5.28 9.04 2.87
C ASN A 143 5.00 7.80 3.75
N VAL A 144 6.01 7.29 4.46
CA VAL A 144 5.88 6.18 5.40
C VAL A 144 5.70 6.74 6.81
N GLN A 145 4.58 6.40 7.44
CA GLN A 145 4.23 6.79 8.82
C GLN A 145 5.32 6.44 9.86
N SER A 146 6.23 5.49 9.58
CA SER A 146 7.29 5.07 10.50
C SER A 146 8.46 6.08 10.62
N HIS A 147 8.78 6.83 9.57
CA HIS A 147 9.89 7.80 9.56
C HIS A 147 9.47 9.17 10.10
N SER A 148 8.18 9.50 10.00
CA SER A 148 7.59 10.70 10.61
C SER A 148 7.65 10.62 12.13
N ALA A 149 7.35 9.46 12.73
CA ALA A 149 7.38 9.25 14.18
C ALA A 149 8.80 9.37 14.78
N GLN A 150 9.82 8.83 14.11
CA GLN A 150 11.22 8.97 14.54
C GLN A 150 11.69 10.41 14.48
N THR A 151 11.45 11.11 13.37
CA THR A 151 11.83 12.53 13.24
C THR A 151 11.15 13.40 14.29
N GLU A 152 9.89 13.09 14.63
CA GLU A 152 9.11 13.82 15.62
C GLU A 152 9.67 13.67 17.05
N GLN A 153 10.12 12.48 17.44
CA GLN A 153 10.73 12.21 18.75
C GLN A 153 11.93 13.12 19.07
N PHE A 154 12.69 13.48 18.04
CA PHE A 154 13.90 14.30 18.15
C PHE A 154 13.64 15.81 18.16
N LEU A 155 12.48 16.26 17.67
CA LEU A 155 12.08 17.65 17.77
C LEU A 155 11.99 18.09 19.24
N TYR A 156 11.53 17.20 20.12
CA TYR A 156 11.35 17.50 21.55
C TYR A 156 12.67 17.59 22.33
N THR A 157 13.76 17.01 21.83
CA THR A 157 15.10 17.18 22.43
C THR A 157 15.82 18.43 21.93
N SER A 158 15.29 19.10 20.89
CA SER A 158 15.93 20.23 20.22
C SER A 158 15.71 21.54 20.98
N ASN A 159 16.78 22.32 21.18
CA ASN A 159 16.65 23.73 21.61
C ASN A 159 16.39 24.65 20.40
N ILE A 160 17.03 24.36 19.25
CA ILE A 160 16.87 25.10 17.99
C ILE A 160 16.89 24.10 16.84
N VAL A 161 16.00 24.28 15.86
CA VAL A 161 15.97 23.47 14.62
C VAL A 161 16.53 24.27 13.45
N PHE A 162 17.54 23.72 12.78
CA PHE A 162 18.13 24.19 11.52
C PHE A 162 17.49 23.42 10.37
N TYR A 163 16.46 24.00 9.77
CA TYR A 163 15.74 23.39 8.67
C TYR A 163 16.49 23.62 7.35
N THR A 164 17.16 22.59 6.86
CA THR A 164 18.13 22.62 5.76
C THR A 164 17.53 22.05 4.47
N VAL A 165 17.46 22.88 3.43
CA VAL A 165 16.87 22.54 2.12
C VAL A 165 17.89 22.70 1.00
N ASP A 166 17.75 21.90 -0.05
CA ASP A 166 18.49 22.07 -1.30
C ASP A 166 18.03 23.33 -2.03
N TYR A 167 18.97 24.05 -2.66
CA TYR A 167 18.73 25.26 -3.45
C TYR A 167 17.57 25.12 -4.47
N ASN A 168 17.44 23.96 -5.14
CA ASN A 168 16.39 23.75 -6.14
C ASN A 168 15.00 23.44 -5.53
N HIS A 169 14.92 23.13 -4.23
CA HIS A 169 13.69 22.68 -3.57
C HIS A 169 13.21 23.61 -2.44
N VAL A 170 13.75 24.84 -2.37
CA VAL A 170 13.48 25.81 -1.29
C VAL A 170 12.01 26.18 -1.16
N GLN A 171 11.26 26.24 -2.27
CA GLN A 171 9.88 26.73 -2.30
C GLN A 171 8.79 25.64 -2.16
N SER A 172 9.16 24.43 -1.74
CA SER A 172 8.19 23.35 -1.54
C SER A 172 7.18 23.68 -0.42
N ALA A 173 5.88 23.56 -0.73
CA ALA A 173 4.79 23.76 0.24
C ALA A 173 4.87 22.80 1.44
N LEU A 174 5.44 21.61 1.25
CA LEU A 174 5.67 20.64 2.33
C LEU A 174 6.66 21.17 3.37
N ASN A 175 7.74 21.83 2.92
CA ASN A 175 8.73 22.46 3.80
C ASN A 175 8.09 23.54 4.69
N PHE A 176 7.28 24.40 4.08
CA PHE A 176 6.59 25.49 4.80
C PHE A 176 5.57 24.96 5.81
N LYS A 177 4.80 23.94 5.45
CA LYS A 177 3.84 23.29 6.37
C LYS A 177 4.53 22.68 7.59
N PHE A 178 5.70 22.06 7.40
CA PHE A 178 6.47 21.49 8.51
C PHE A 178 7.04 22.58 9.43
N MET A 179 7.69 23.62 8.88
CA MET A 179 8.20 24.73 9.69
C MET A 179 7.10 25.43 10.50
N LYS A 180 5.90 25.57 9.94
CA LYS A 180 4.75 26.13 10.66
C LYS A 180 4.33 25.27 11.87
N ARG A 181 4.43 23.95 11.77
CA ARG A 181 4.19 23.03 12.91
C ARG A 181 5.24 23.20 14.01
N LEU A 182 6.51 23.40 13.65
CA LEU A 182 7.57 23.68 14.63
C LEU A 182 7.30 24.98 15.41
N ASN A 183 6.87 26.04 14.71
CA ASN A 183 6.48 27.28 15.38
C ASN A 183 5.29 27.08 16.33
N TYR A 184 4.30 26.25 15.97
CA TYR A 184 3.17 25.93 16.86
C TYR A 184 3.61 25.19 18.13
N ALA A 185 4.62 24.33 18.03
CA ALA A 185 5.22 23.63 19.17
C ALA A 185 6.13 24.53 20.04
N GLY A 186 6.28 25.82 19.69
CA GLY A 186 7.16 26.75 20.38
C GLY A 186 8.65 26.46 20.16
N ILE A 187 9.00 25.70 19.11
CA ILE A 187 10.39 25.37 18.78
C ILE A 187 10.94 26.44 17.83
N PRO A 188 12.06 27.12 18.17
CA PRO A 188 12.68 28.11 17.29
C PRO A 188 13.28 27.48 16.03
N VAL A 189 13.05 28.11 14.87
CA VAL A 189 13.49 27.61 13.55
C VAL A 189 14.48 28.57 12.89
N VAL A 190 15.58 28.04 12.40
CA VAL A 190 16.53 28.69 11.50
C VAL A 190 16.43 28.02 10.14
N PHE A 191 16.26 28.79 9.07
CA PHE A 191 16.15 28.25 7.72
C PHE A 191 17.49 28.28 7.00
N VAL A 192 17.94 27.15 6.45
CA VAL A 192 19.24 27.01 5.80
C VAL A 192 19.04 26.54 4.37
N VAL A 193 19.35 27.40 3.41
CA VAL A 193 19.38 27.06 1.98
C VAL A 193 20.79 26.62 1.63
N ASN A 194 20.97 25.33 1.38
CA ASN A 194 22.27 24.71 1.09
C ASN A 194 22.46 24.49 -0.43
N GLN A 195 23.69 24.22 -0.84
CA GLN A 195 24.09 23.96 -2.23
C GLN A 195 23.82 25.13 -3.19
N ILE A 196 24.03 26.37 -2.71
CA ILE A 196 23.82 27.58 -3.53
C ILE A 196 24.76 27.70 -4.73
N ASP A 197 25.80 26.87 -4.81
CA ASP A 197 26.67 26.70 -5.99
C ASP A 197 25.91 26.20 -7.23
N LYS A 198 24.73 25.59 -7.05
CA LYS A 198 23.82 25.22 -8.14
C LYS A 198 23.14 26.42 -8.80
N HIS A 199 23.29 27.63 -8.25
CA HIS A 199 22.66 28.82 -8.79
C HIS A 199 23.19 29.16 -10.18
N ASN A 200 22.29 29.24 -11.16
CA ASN A 200 22.61 29.73 -12.50
C ASN A 200 22.17 31.20 -12.65
N HIS A 201 23.15 32.10 -12.65
CA HIS A 201 22.91 33.54 -12.79
C HIS A 201 22.30 33.94 -14.15
N GLN A 202 22.42 33.08 -15.18
CA GLN A 202 21.82 33.33 -16.49
C GLN A 202 20.29 33.09 -16.51
N GLU A 203 19.76 32.31 -15.55
CA GLU A 203 18.33 32.03 -15.44
C GLU A 203 17.63 33.04 -14.53
N ILE A 204 18.19 33.32 -13.35
CA ILE A 204 17.64 34.28 -12.39
C ILE A 204 18.77 34.92 -11.59
N ASP A 205 18.64 36.21 -11.26
CA ASP A 205 19.55 36.87 -10.34
C ASP A 205 19.36 36.42 -8.87
N PHE A 206 20.45 36.33 -8.10
CA PHE A 206 20.44 35.77 -6.75
C PHE A 206 19.62 36.63 -5.76
N GLU A 207 19.66 37.96 -5.88
CA GLU A 207 18.87 38.85 -5.01
C GLU A 207 17.38 38.66 -5.26
N THR A 208 17.01 38.45 -6.53
CA THR A 208 15.63 38.15 -6.92
C THR A 208 15.18 36.80 -6.35
N PHE A 209 16.04 35.79 -6.37
CA PHE A 209 15.78 34.51 -5.72
C PHE A 209 15.56 34.66 -4.20
N GLN A 210 16.41 35.40 -3.49
CA GLN A 210 16.26 35.63 -2.04
C GLN A 210 14.94 36.32 -1.70
N ARG A 211 14.54 37.33 -2.50
CA ARG A 211 13.28 38.04 -2.33
C ARG A 211 12.06 37.13 -2.49
N ARG A 212 12.10 36.21 -3.47
CA ARG A 212 11.04 35.21 -3.67
C ARG A 212 10.92 34.27 -2.47
N VAL A 213 12.05 33.80 -1.92
CA VAL A 213 12.06 32.94 -0.72
C VAL A 213 11.47 33.67 0.48
N GLN A 214 11.87 34.92 0.74
CA GLN A 214 11.31 35.72 1.83
C GLN A 214 9.82 35.97 1.69
N GLN A 215 9.35 36.27 0.46
CA GLN A 215 7.93 36.45 0.18
C GLN A 215 7.15 35.18 0.53
N SER A 216 7.64 34.00 0.14
CA SER A 216 6.99 32.72 0.50
C SER A 216 6.92 32.50 2.02
N ILE A 217 7.98 32.81 2.77
CA ILE A 217 7.99 32.68 4.23
C ILE A 217 6.93 33.58 4.89
N GLN A 218 6.81 34.82 4.41
CA GLN A 218 5.80 35.78 4.88
C GLN A 218 4.37 35.35 4.55
N GLU A 219 4.13 34.88 3.32
CA GLU A 219 2.82 34.38 2.89
C GLU A 219 2.32 33.21 3.75
N TRP A 220 3.24 32.39 4.27
CA TRP A 220 2.91 31.23 5.10
C TRP A 220 2.81 31.54 6.60
N ASP A 221 3.08 32.78 7.03
CA ASP A 221 3.13 33.20 8.43
C ASP A 221 4.08 32.34 9.27
N ILE A 222 5.30 32.13 8.74
CA ILE A 222 6.35 31.35 9.38
C ILE A 222 7.28 32.29 10.14
N GLN A 223 7.51 32.00 11.42
CA GLN A 223 8.40 32.76 12.27
C GLN A 223 9.79 32.12 12.29
N LEU A 224 10.77 32.79 11.69
CA LEU A 224 12.15 32.34 11.64
C LEU A 224 13.04 33.20 12.55
N LEU A 225 14.00 32.58 13.22
CA LEU A 225 15.08 33.29 13.90
C LEU A 225 16.04 33.95 12.90
N LYS A 226 16.37 33.23 11.83
CA LYS A 226 17.29 33.66 10.78
C LYS A 226 17.14 32.77 9.54
N THR A 227 17.58 33.29 8.39
CA THR A 227 17.80 32.53 7.15
C THR A 227 19.27 32.63 6.76
N PHE A 228 19.87 31.53 6.30
CA PHE A 228 21.25 31.48 5.79
C PHE A 228 21.32 30.80 4.43
N TYR A 229 22.15 31.33 3.54
CA TYR A 229 22.45 30.76 2.22
C TYR A 229 23.88 30.20 2.22
N ILE A 230 24.07 28.89 2.09
CA ILE A 230 25.37 28.25 2.28
C ILE A 230 25.73 27.26 1.16
N THR A 231 27.01 27.02 0.97
CA THR A 231 27.53 25.93 0.13
C THR A 231 28.89 25.45 0.65
N LYS A 232 29.28 24.20 0.32
CA LYS A 232 30.63 23.68 0.61
C LYS A 232 31.72 24.31 -0.26
N PHE A 233 31.35 24.86 -1.43
CA PHE A 233 32.28 25.47 -2.38
C PHE A 233 32.54 26.96 -2.10
N GLU A 234 33.54 27.53 -2.77
CA GLU A 234 33.71 28.98 -2.79
C GLU A 234 32.60 29.62 -3.62
N HIS A 235 31.86 30.56 -3.03
CA HIS A 235 30.76 31.25 -3.68
C HIS A 235 30.55 32.63 -3.05
N PRO A 236 30.30 33.71 -3.83
CA PRO A 236 30.22 35.08 -3.32
C PRO A 236 29.10 35.30 -2.30
N TYR A 237 28.02 34.53 -2.42
CA TYR A 237 26.86 34.60 -1.51
C TYR A 237 26.91 33.56 -0.38
N ASN A 238 28.05 32.91 -0.14
CA ASN A 238 28.17 31.88 0.89
C ASN A 238 28.21 32.49 2.30
N GLU A 239 27.18 32.24 3.10
CA GLU A 239 27.01 32.76 4.46
C GLU A 239 27.42 31.76 5.55
N PHE A 240 28.23 30.75 5.20
CA PHE A 240 28.61 29.69 6.15
C PHE A 240 29.28 30.24 7.42
N ASP A 241 30.14 31.25 7.30
CA ASP A 241 30.81 31.87 8.46
C ASP A 241 29.82 32.62 9.36
N ALA A 242 28.77 33.21 8.78
CA ALA A 242 27.70 33.85 9.52
C ALA A 242 26.84 32.82 10.28
N LEU A 243 26.52 31.68 9.64
CA LEU A 243 25.86 30.54 10.28
C LEU A 243 26.70 30.01 11.45
N SER A 244 28.00 29.79 11.23
CA SER A 244 28.92 29.31 12.27
C SER A 244 28.99 30.26 13.47
N SER A 245 29.07 31.57 13.20
CA SER A 245 29.10 32.61 14.23
C SER A 245 27.79 32.65 15.03
N PHE A 246 26.65 32.53 14.35
CA PHE A 246 25.33 32.48 14.98
C PHE A 246 25.21 31.28 15.93
N ILE A 247 25.59 30.07 15.49
CA ILE A 247 25.53 28.87 16.35
C ILE A 247 26.42 29.02 17.59
N ARG A 248 27.61 29.61 17.44
CA ARG A 248 28.50 29.90 18.58
C ARG A 248 27.90 30.91 19.56
N GLU A 249 27.19 31.92 19.07
CA GLU A 249 26.48 32.89 19.90
C GLU A 249 25.36 32.21 20.72
N GLN A 250 24.62 31.28 20.10
CA GLN A 250 23.59 30.48 20.80
C GLN A 250 24.20 29.60 21.90
N ASP A 251 25.38 29.01 21.67
CA ASP A 251 26.11 28.26 22.71
C ASP A 251 26.63 29.15 23.87
N GLN A 252 26.88 30.43 23.59
CA GLN A 252 27.25 31.38 24.63
C GLN A 252 26.06 31.74 25.53
N HIS A 253 24.86 31.78 24.97
CA HIS A 253 23.60 32.19 25.62
C HIS A 253 22.59 31.03 25.68
N ARG A 254 23.01 29.89 26.23
CA ARG A 254 22.13 28.71 26.36
C ARG A 254 20.87 29.02 27.16
N GLU A 255 19.74 28.53 26.67
CA GLU A 255 18.48 28.44 27.42
C GLU A 255 18.72 27.73 28.77
N PRO A 256 18.25 28.28 29.91
CA PRO A 256 18.32 27.60 31.20
C PRO A 256 17.55 26.28 31.19
N VAL A 257 18.14 25.22 31.76
CA VAL A 257 17.52 23.87 31.78
C VAL A 257 16.13 23.88 32.40
N LYS A 258 15.91 24.67 33.45
CA LYS A 258 14.60 24.83 34.09
C LYS A 258 13.50 25.31 33.12
N ASP A 259 13.83 26.18 32.17
CA ASP A 259 12.87 26.80 31.24
C ASP A 259 12.53 25.79 30.13
N TYR A 260 13.55 25.06 29.65
CA TYR A 260 13.36 23.90 28.77
C TYR A 260 12.47 22.83 29.44
N VAL A 261 12.74 22.47 30.70
CA VAL A 261 11.99 21.45 31.43
C VAL A 261 10.57 21.89 31.74
N ALA A 262 10.34 23.19 32.01
CA ALA A 262 8.99 23.72 32.18
C ALA A 262 8.15 23.55 30.89
N ARG A 263 8.70 23.92 29.73
CA ARG A 263 8.05 23.71 28.42
C ARG A 263 7.81 22.23 28.14
N MET A 264 8.79 21.37 28.42
CA MET A 264 8.67 19.93 28.22
C MET A 264 7.68 19.28 29.19
N LYS A 265 7.56 19.76 30.43
CA LYS A 265 6.55 19.29 31.39
C LYS A 265 5.15 19.51 30.84
N GLU A 266 4.84 20.72 30.39
CA GLU A 266 3.54 21.07 29.81
C GLU A 266 3.24 20.23 28.56
N PHE A 267 4.23 20.11 27.68
CA PHE A 267 4.14 19.25 26.51
C PHE A 267 3.88 17.77 26.88
N ILE A 268 4.64 17.20 27.81
CA ILE A 268 4.48 15.80 28.24
C ILE A 268 3.09 15.56 28.82
N GLN A 269 2.61 16.47 29.67
CA GLN A 269 1.28 16.36 30.26
C GLN A 269 0.18 16.47 29.20
N GLN A 270 0.30 17.40 28.26
CA GLN A 270 -0.71 17.60 27.22
C GLN A 270 -0.72 16.43 26.23
N HIS A 271 0.45 16.04 25.71
CA HIS A 271 0.59 14.92 24.79
C HIS A 271 0.08 13.61 25.41
N GLN A 272 0.44 13.33 26.66
CA GLN A 272 -0.04 12.14 27.35
C GLN A 272 -1.56 12.18 27.59
N LYS A 273 -2.14 13.35 27.91
CA LYS A 273 -3.60 13.49 28.04
C LYS A 273 -4.29 13.23 26.72
N ASP A 274 -3.75 13.76 25.63
CA ASP A 274 -4.29 13.58 24.28
C ASP A 274 -4.18 12.11 23.85
N TYR A 275 -3.05 11.45 24.11
CA TYR A 275 -2.85 10.02 23.89
C TYR A 275 -3.85 9.18 24.69
N LEU A 276 -3.92 9.36 26.01
CA LEU A 276 -4.86 8.64 26.87
C LEU A 276 -6.30 8.85 26.41
N GLN A 277 -6.64 10.08 26.00
CA GLN A 277 -7.96 10.39 25.49
C GLN A 277 -8.22 9.69 24.15
N GLN A 278 -7.24 9.63 23.24
CA GLN A 278 -7.33 8.88 21.98
C GLN A 278 -7.44 7.37 22.20
N GLU A 279 -6.60 6.77 23.06
CA GLU A 279 -6.65 5.34 23.40
C GLU A 279 -7.98 4.96 24.06
N MET A 280 -8.40 5.72 25.07
CA MET A 280 -9.73 5.55 25.67
C MET A 280 -10.82 5.66 24.61
N GLN A 281 -10.67 6.59 23.67
CA GLN A 281 -11.63 6.80 22.61
C GLN A 281 -11.63 5.64 21.59
N MET A 282 -10.48 5.07 21.24
CA MET A 282 -10.32 3.90 20.36
C MET A 282 -10.90 2.64 20.98
N LEU A 283 -10.69 2.42 22.29
CA LEU A 283 -11.32 1.31 23.02
C LEU A 283 -12.85 1.44 23.00
N LEU A 284 -13.37 2.65 23.21
CA LEU A 284 -14.80 2.91 23.05
C LEU A 284 -15.31 2.64 21.62
N GLU A 285 -14.46 2.75 20.58
CA GLU A 285 -14.81 2.34 19.22
C GLU A 285 -14.90 0.86 19.03
N ARG A 286 -13.88 0.15 19.49
CA ARG A 286 -13.75 -1.30 19.35
C ARG A 286 -14.93 -1.95 20.05
N LEU A 287 -15.17 -1.52 21.29
CA LEU A 287 -16.32 -1.93 22.10
C LEU A 287 -17.67 -1.42 21.57
N ASN A 288 -17.65 -0.52 20.58
CA ASN A 288 -18.82 0.12 20.04
C ASN A 288 -19.77 0.70 21.13
N ILE A 289 -19.23 1.35 22.17
CA ILE A 289 -19.96 2.08 23.25
C ILE A 289 -19.46 3.53 23.43
N THR A 290 -20.30 4.50 23.81
CA THR A 290 -19.81 5.86 24.16
C THR A 290 -19.29 5.90 25.61
N ALA A 291 -18.53 6.94 25.98
CA ALA A 291 -18.03 7.08 27.36
C ALA A 291 -19.16 7.10 28.41
N GLU A 292 -20.32 7.68 28.07
CA GLU A 292 -21.52 7.70 28.93
C GLU A 292 -22.22 6.33 29.01
N GLN A 293 -22.11 5.53 27.96
CA GLN A 293 -22.70 4.19 27.88
C GLN A 293 -21.76 3.11 28.43
N PHE A 294 -20.49 3.43 28.66
CA PHE A 294 -19.45 2.47 29.01
C PHE A 294 -19.86 1.60 30.22
N ASP A 295 -20.30 2.24 31.30
CA ASP A 295 -20.66 1.54 32.54
C ASP A 295 -21.84 0.56 32.32
N GLN A 296 -22.80 0.90 31.44
CA GLN A 296 -23.96 0.07 31.11
C GLN A 296 -23.62 -1.04 30.12
N ALA A 297 -22.74 -0.77 29.16
CA ALA A 297 -22.37 -1.72 28.13
C ALA A 297 -21.32 -2.73 28.62
N TYR A 298 -20.44 -2.35 29.54
CA TYR A 298 -19.57 -3.28 30.25
C TYR A 298 -20.39 -4.33 31.01
N GLN A 299 -21.50 -3.90 31.62
CA GLN A 299 -22.47 -4.80 32.25
C GLN A 299 -23.23 -5.68 31.24
N THR A 300 -23.43 -5.21 30.00
CA THR A 300 -24.15 -5.94 28.93
C THR A 300 -23.25 -6.94 28.22
N HIS A 301 -21.97 -6.62 27.97
CA HIS A 301 -20.98 -7.53 27.41
C HIS A 301 -20.74 -8.73 28.34
N GLN A 302 -20.60 -8.48 29.66
CA GLN A 302 -20.56 -9.55 30.67
C GLN A 302 -21.76 -10.51 30.59
N LYS A 303 -22.88 -10.05 30.00
CA LYS A 303 -24.12 -10.81 29.83
C LYS A 303 -24.21 -11.54 28.49
N ASN A 304 -23.51 -11.06 27.45
CA ASN A 304 -23.50 -11.65 26.10
C ASN A 304 -22.43 -12.72 25.90
N GLU A 305 -21.30 -12.66 26.61
CA GLU A 305 -20.32 -13.77 26.66
C GLU A 305 -21.00 -15.07 27.13
N MET A 306 -21.97 -14.96 28.04
CA MET A 306 -22.78 -16.10 28.50
C MET A 306 -23.64 -16.72 27.38
N ILE A 307 -23.99 -15.97 26.32
CA ILE A 307 -24.91 -16.39 25.25
C ILE A 307 -24.17 -17.14 24.11
N SER A 308 -22.88 -16.90 23.91
CA SER A 308 -22.07 -17.60 22.89
C SER A 308 -21.74 -19.04 23.31
N GLU A 309 -21.41 -19.25 24.60
CA GLU A 309 -21.26 -20.59 25.17
C GLU A 309 -22.57 -21.40 25.11
N GLU A 310 -23.72 -20.71 25.23
CA GLU A 310 -25.06 -21.32 25.14
C GLU A 310 -25.35 -21.89 23.73
N THR A 311 -24.84 -21.31 22.65
CA THR A 311 -25.23 -21.73 21.28
C THR A 311 -24.52 -23.03 20.85
N GLN A 312 -23.25 -23.21 21.22
CA GLN A 312 -22.53 -24.49 21.05
C GLN A 312 -23.13 -25.62 21.92
N LEU A 313 -23.58 -25.26 23.13
CA LEU A 313 -24.24 -26.18 24.04
C LEU A 313 -25.58 -26.69 23.49
N LEU A 314 -26.39 -25.82 22.87
CA LEU A 314 -27.74 -26.11 22.40
C LEU A 314 -27.79 -27.08 21.21
N ASN A 315 -26.74 -27.11 20.38
CA ASN A 315 -26.66 -27.99 19.20
C ASN A 315 -26.16 -29.41 19.50
N THR A 316 -25.78 -29.70 20.74
CA THR A 316 -25.35 -31.04 21.18
C THR A 316 -26.30 -31.58 22.26
N PRO A 317 -27.27 -32.45 21.91
CA PRO A 317 -28.32 -32.90 22.84
C PRO A 317 -27.80 -33.49 24.16
N SER A 318 -26.66 -34.20 24.13
CA SER A 318 -26.03 -34.78 25.32
C SER A 318 -25.38 -33.72 26.21
N ALA A 319 -24.78 -32.68 25.63
CA ALA A 319 -24.18 -31.58 26.36
C ALA A 319 -25.26 -30.70 26.98
N LEU A 320 -26.32 -30.38 26.23
CA LEU A 320 -27.49 -29.64 26.73
C LEU A 320 -28.17 -30.38 27.91
N LYS A 321 -28.36 -31.70 27.80
CA LYS A 321 -28.91 -32.52 28.91
C LYS A 321 -28.05 -32.41 30.17
N GLN A 322 -26.73 -32.47 30.00
CA GLN A 322 -25.80 -32.37 31.12
C GLN A 322 -25.81 -30.96 31.74
N TYR A 323 -25.87 -29.92 30.90
CA TYR A 323 -25.96 -28.53 31.36
C TYR A 323 -27.24 -28.25 32.14
N LEU A 324 -28.42 -28.64 31.63
CA LEU A 324 -29.70 -28.44 32.32
C LEU A 324 -29.67 -29.10 33.71
N LYS A 325 -29.14 -30.33 33.77
CA LYS A 325 -28.99 -31.08 35.02
C LYS A 325 -28.04 -30.40 36.00
N ASP A 326 -26.87 -29.97 35.53
CA ASP A 326 -25.85 -29.35 36.38
C ASP A 326 -26.26 -27.94 36.85
N LYS A 327 -26.95 -27.18 36.00
CA LYS A 327 -27.49 -25.85 36.34
C LYS A 327 -28.62 -25.94 37.35
N ARG A 328 -29.62 -26.80 37.13
CA ARG A 328 -30.68 -27.03 38.12
C ARG A 328 -30.11 -27.46 39.46
N ARG A 329 -29.13 -28.37 39.45
CA ARG A 329 -28.42 -28.79 40.65
C ARG A 329 -27.71 -27.63 41.35
N SER A 330 -26.99 -26.79 40.58
CA SER A 330 -26.30 -25.60 41.09
C SER A 330 -27.26 -24.58 41.71
N ILE A 331 -28.40 -24.29 41.06
CA ILE A 331 -29.42 -23.38 41.59
C ILE A 331 -29.96 -23.90 42.93
N ILE A 332 -30.29 -25.19 43.00
CA ILE A 332 -30.78 -25.80 44.24
C ILE A 332 -29.70 -25.79 45.34
N ASP A 333 -28.44 -26.09 44.98
CA ASP A 333 -27.32 -26.12 45.94
C ASP A 333 -26.96 -24.72 46.47
N ASN A 334 -27.19 -23.68 45.67
CA ASN A 334 -26.94 -22.28 46.05
C ASN A 334 -28.18 -21.57 46.63
N ALA A 335 -29.36 -22.20 46.61
CA ALA A 335 -30.60 -21.59 47.10
C ALA A 335 -30.57 -21.44 48.63
N TYR A 336 -30.69 -20.20 49.10
CA TYR A 336 -30.73 -19.90 50.54
C TYR A 336 -32.12 -20.16 51.13
N ILE A 337 -32.53 -21.44 51.15
CA ILE A 337 -33.84 -21.89 51.67
C ILE A 337 -33.84 -21.97 53.19
N MET A 338 -32.80 -22.59 53.77
CA MET A 338 -32.69 -22.86 55.21
C MET A 338 -32.12 -21.65 55.95
N THR A 339 -32.84 -20.54 55.90
CA THR A 339 -32.51 -19.30 56.62
C THR A 339 -32.72 -19.45 58.13
N HIS A 340 -32.25 -18.49 58.93
CA HIS A 340 -32.47 -18.52 60.38
C HIS A 340 -33.95 -18.61 60.73
N ASP A 341 -34.78 -17.74 60.16
CA ASP A 341 -36.23 -17.74 60.36
C ASP A 341 -36.90 -19.02 59.85
N MET A 342 -36.45 -19.60 58.72
CA MET A 342 -36.96 -20.90 58.26
C MET A 342 -36.62 -22.03 59.24
N ARG A 343 -35.38 -22.04 59.76
CA ARG A 343 -34.95 -23.02 60.77
C ARG A 343 -35.70 -22.84 62.08
N GLU A 344 -36.06 -21.62 62.46
CA GLU A 344 -36.91 -21.36 63.62
C GLU A 344 -38.37 -21.81 63.39
N THR A 345 -38.94 -21.58 62.19
CA THR A 345 -40.27 -22.12 61.84
C THR A 345 -40.26 -23.66 61.87
N ILE A 346 -39.22 -24.29 61.31
CA ILE A 346 -39.01 -25.74 61.39
C ILE A 346 -38.86 -26.19 62.84
N ARG A 347 -38.07 -25.48 63.66
CA ARG A 347 -37.92 -25.78 65.10
C ARG A 347 -39.26 -25.78 65.80
N PHE A 348 -40.10 -24.76 65.61
CA PHE A 348 -41.42 -24.72 66.23
C PHE A 348 -42.29 -25.89 65.81
N TYR A 349 -42.26 -26.29 64.54
CA TYR A 349 -42.94 -27.50 64.09
C TYR A 349 -42.39 -28.76 64.78
N LEU A 350 -41.08 -28.96 64.77
CA LEU A 350 -40.42 -30.12 65.40
C LEU A 350 -40.70 -30.19 66.92
N GLU A 351 -40.70 -29.05 67.62
CA GLU A 351 -41.02 -28.97 69.04
C GLU A 351 -42.43 -29.45 69.34
N SER A 352 -43.38 -29.16 68.44
CA SER A 352 -44.77 -29.63 68.57
C SER A 352 -44.90 -31.15 68.40
N MET A 353 -43.91 -31.79 67.78
CA MET A 353 -43.84 -33.23 67.54
C MET A 353 -43.15 -34.01 68.66
N THR A 354 -42.56 -33.33 69.66
CA THR A 354 -41.95 -33.99 70.83
C THR A 354 -43.00 -34.69 71.70
N LYS A 355 -42.59 -35.74 72.43
CA LYS A 355 -43.50 -36.50 73.31
C LYS A 355 -44.09 -35.67 74.45
N ASN A 356 -43.41 -34.62 74.89
CA ASN A 356 -43.77 -33.82 76.06
C ASN A 356 -44.54 -32.53 75.70
N PHE A 357 -44.77 -32.24 74.42
CA PHE A 357 -45.50 -31.05 74.00
C PHE A 357 -46.96 -31.07 74.48
N LYS A 358 -47.41 -29.99 75.13
CA LYS A 358 -48.77 -29.82 75.62
C LYS A 358 -49.34 -28.48 75.15
N ALA A 359 -50.43 -28.51 74.38
CA ALA A 359 -51.16 -27.30 74.00
C ALA A 359 -51.75 -26.60 75.23
N GLY A 360 -51.52 -25.28 75.37
CA GLY A 360 -52.09 -24.48 76.46
C GLY A 360 -53.62 -24.37 76.39
N GLY A 361 -54.31 -24.66 77.51
CA GLY A 361 -55.77 -24.53 77.65
C GLY A 361 -56.44 -25.62 78.51
N LEU A 362 -57.63 -25.32 79.05
CA LEU A 362 -58.34 -26.15 80.04
C LEU A 362 -59.20 -27.30 79.45
N PHE A 363 -59.51 -27.33 78.14
CA PHE A 363 -60.34 -28.38 77.50
C PHE A 363 -59.86 -28.80 76.09
N ASN A 364 -60.11 -30.06 75.67
CA ASN A 364 -59.77 -30.67 74.37
C ASN A 364 -58.27 -30.69 73.98
N LYS A 365 -57.39 -31.09 74.91
CA LYS A 365 -55.92 -31.06 74.73
C LYS A 365 -55.41 -31.89 73.53
N LYS A 366 -55.97 -33.08 73.24
CA LYS A 366 -55.52 -33.91 72.10
C LYS A 366 -55.84 -33.25 70.76
N ARG A 367 -57.12 -32.91 70.54
CA ARG A 367 -57.58 -32.23 69.32
C ARG A 367 -56.84 -30.90 69.09
N LYS A 368 -56.68 -30.10 70.15
CA LYS A 368 -55.94 -28.82 70.08
C LYS A 368 -54.44 -29.02 69.79
N THR A 369 -53.86 -30.14 70.19
CA THR A 369 -52.46 -30.47 69.87
C THR A 369 -52.30 -30.85 68.40
N GLU A 370 -53.23 -31.63 67.84
CA GLU A 370 -53.26 -31.97 66.42
C GLU A 370 -53.52 -30.74 65.54
N GLU A 371 -54.46 -29.86 65.94
CA GLU A 371 -54.72 -28.57 65.28
C GLU A 371 -53.45 -27.69 65.27
N ILE A 372 -52.70 -27.61 66.37
CA ILE A 372 -51.44 -26.84 66.43
C ILE A 372 -50.34 -27.48 65.55
N ARG A 373 -50.25 -28.81 65.50
CA ARG A 373 -49.29 -29.51 64.63
C ARG A 373 -49.59 -29.27 63.16
N ALA A 374 -50.84 -29.41 62.76
CA ALA A 374 -51.28 -29.13 61.40
C ALA A 374 -51.05 -27.67 61.02
N ALA A 375 -51.37 -26.73 61.91
CA ALA A 375 -51.12 -25.30 61.68
C ALA A 375 -49.62 -24.97 61.53
N ARG A 376 -48.75 -25.59 62.36
CA ARG A 376 -47.29 -25.39 62.27
C ARG A 376 -46.69 -26.06 61.03
N LEU A 377 -47.17 -27.25 60.65
CA LEU A 377 -46.76 -27.90 59.41
C LEU A 377 -47.17 -27.06 58.18
N HIS A 378 -48.40 -26.54 58.20
CA HIS A 378 -48.89 -25.64 57.16
C HIS A 378 -48.04 -24.38 57.05
N ASP A 379 -47.66 -23.76 58.17
CA ASP A 379 -46.77 -22.59 58.18
C ASP A 379 -45.36 -22.93 57.65
N VAL A 380 -44.80 -24.08 58.04
CA VAL A 380 -43.53 -24.56 57.45
C VAL A 380 -43.68 -24.74 55.95
N ILE A 381 -44.72 -25.42 55.46
CA ILE A 381 -44.95 -25.66 54.03
C ILE A 381 -45.17 -24.34 53.29
N GLN A 382 -45.98 -23.43 53.82
CA GLN A 382 -46.25 -22.14 53.18
C GLN A 382 -44.98 -21.29 53.07
N GLN A 383 -44.19 -21.21 54.15
CA GLN A 383 -42.92 -20.48 54.12
C GLN A 383 -41.89 -21.16 53.21
N LEU A 384 -41.83 -22.48 53.24
CA LEU A 384 -40.95 -23.27 52.38
C LEU A 384 -41.32 -23.08 50.91
N GLN A 385 -42.60 -23.20 50.55
CA GLN A 385 -43.11 -23.00 49.20
C GLN A 385 -42.82 -21.59 48.69
N LYS A 386 -43.02 -20.57 49.54
CA LYS A 386 -42.69 -19.18 49.20
C LYS A 386 -41.20 -19.00 48.92
N ARG A 387 -40.34 -19.63 49.72
CA ARG A 387 -38.88 -19.60 49.51
C ARG A 387 -38.49 -20.37 48.26
N ILE A 388 -39.08 -21.53 47.99
CA ILE A 388 -38.82 -22.31 46.78
C ILE A 388 -39.25 -21.53 45.54
N ALA A 389 -40.42 -20.90 45.58
CA ALA A 389 -40.87 -20.01 44.50
C ALA A 389 -39.86 -18.88 44.23
N HIS A 390 -39.32 -18.25 45.27
CA HIS A 390 -38.42 -17.10 45.12
C HIS A 390 -36.93 -17.46 44.90
N GLN A 391 -36.45 -18.55 45.49
CA GLN A 391 -35.03 -18.92 45.54
C GLN A 391 -34.69 -20.09 44.61
N ILE A 392 -35.68 -20.82 44.07
CA ILE A 392 -35.48 -21.94 43.15
C ILE A 392 -36.30 -21.74 41.87
N GLU A 393 -37.63 -21.64 41.93
CA GLU A 393 -38.47 -21.52 40.73
C GLU A 393 -38.15 -20.26 39.94
N LYS A 394 -38.07 -19.10 40.60
CA LYS A 394 -37.79 -17.83 39.94
C LYS A 394 -36.38 -17.81 39.29
N PRO A 395 -35.30 -18.20 39.99
CA PRO A 395 -33.99 -18.38 39.36
C PRO A 395 -33.99 -19.40 38.22
N MET A 396 -34.70 -20.53 38.33
CA MET A 396 -34.81 -21.51 37.24
C MET A 396 -35.55 -20.96 36.02
N GLN A 397 -36.62 -20.18 36.22
CA GLN A 397 -37.35 -19.51 35.14
C GLN A 397 -36.47 -18.46 34.46
N ASP A 398 -35.76 -17.65 35.25
CA ASP A 398 -34.90 -16.57 34.74
C ASP A 398 -33.70 -17.16 33.98
N ASP A 399 -33.05 -18.20 34.54
CA ASP A 399 -31.88 -18.87 33.96
C ASP A 399 -32.23 -19.66 32.68
N LEU A 400 -33.41 -20.27 32.59
CA LEU A 400 -33.82 -21.04 31.41
C LEU A 400 -34.60 -20.21 30.37
N SER A 401 -34.85 -18.93 30.63
CA SER A 401 -35.62 -18.06 29.73
C SER A 401 -34.96 -17.82 28.37
N PHE A 402 -33.63 -17.96 28.26
CA PHE A 402 -32.94 -17.81 26.97
C PHE A 402 -33.35 -18.90 25.98
N LEU A 403 -33.70 -20.11 26.46
CA LEU A 403 -34.14 -21.24 25.63
C LEU A 403 -35.37 -20.92 24.80
N THR A 404 -36.25 -20.01 25.28
CA THR A 404 -37.45 -19.64 24.53
C THR A 404 -37.17 -18.91 23.23
N ARG A 405 -35.93 -18.45 23.02
CA ARG A 405 -35.46 -17.84 21.76
C ARG A 405 -35.16 -18.88 20.68
N PHE A 406 -34.96 -20.14 21.08
CA PHE A 406 -34.53 -21.25 20.22
C PHE A 406 -35.59 -22.35 20.10
N ILE A 407 -36.73 -22.18 20.77
CA ILE A 407 -37.84 -23.13 20.79
C ILE A 407 -39.05 -22.48 20.11
N ASN A 408 -39.43 -23.00 18.95
CA ASN A 408 -40.59 -22.55 18.18
C ASN A 408 -41.92 -23.19 18.63
N ASN A 409 -42.00 -23.58 19.90
CA ASN A 409 -43.20 -24.17 20.52
C ASN A 409 -43.71 -23.26 21.65
N THR A 410 -44.78 -22.52 21.37
CA THR A 410 -45.38 -21.55 22.30
C THR A 410 -45.87 -22.18 23.62
N GLN A 411 -46.30 -23.44 23.59
CA GLN A 411 -46.78 -24.16 24.78
C GLN A 411 -45.60 -24.55 25.68
N LEU A 412 -44.53 -25.06 25.09
CA LEU A 412 -43.28 -25.38 25.79
C LEU A 412 -42.62 -24.12 26.38
N ASN A 413 -42.59 -23.01 25.63
CA ASN A 413 -42.10 -21.73 26.13
C ASN A 413 -42.87 -21.25 27.37
N GLN A 414 -44.19 -21.47 27.41
CA GLN A 414 -44.98 -21.15 28.61
C GLN A 414 -44.67 -22.08 29.78
N GLN A 415 -44.39 -23.37 29.53
CA GLN A 415 -43.99 -24.31 30.58
C GLN A 415 -42.61 -23.94 31.17
N ILE A 416 -41.66 -23.52 30.33
CA ILE A 416 -40.33 -23.04 30.77
C ILE A 416 -40.45 -21.79 31.65
N LEU A 417 -41.26 -20.81 31.24
CA LEU A 417 -41.41 -19.53 31.94
C LEU A 417 -42.31 -19.61 33.18
N LYS A 418 -43.10 -20.68 33.34
CA LYS A 418 -44.04 -20.87 34.45
C LYS A 418 -43.80 -22.19 35.20
N GLN A 419 -42.54 -22.59 35.34
CA GLN A 419 -42.17 -23.76 36.15
C GLN A 419 -42.60 -23.56 37.60
N HIS A 420 -43.32 -24.55 38.13
CA HIS A 420 -43.82 -24.55 39.50
C HIS A 420 -43.71 -25.95 40.11
N PHE A 421 -43.19 -26.03 41.33
CA PHE A 421 -42.99 -27.28 42.07
C PHE A 421 -43.76 -27.24 43.38
N GLU A 422 -44.87 -27.96 43.45
CA GLU A 422 -45.63 -28.07 44.69
C GLU A 422 -44.95 -29.07 45.63
N ILE A 423 -44.51 -28.61 46.81
CA ILE A 423 -43.80 -29.46 47.76
C ILE A 423 -44.79 -30.25 48.62
N PRO A 424 -44.81 -31.59 48.53
CA PRO A 424 -45.70 -32.39 49.34
C PRO A 424 -45.31 -32.37 50.83
N GLU A 425 -46.32 -32.34 51.70
CA GLU A 425 -46.14 -32.39 53.16
C GLU A 425 -45.42 -33.67 53.64
N SER A 426 -45.47 -34.75 52.84
CA SER A 426 -44.79 -36.01 53.10
C SER A 426 -43.27 -35.84 53.21
N LEU A 427 -42.66 -34.93 52.43
CA LEU A 427 -41.22 -34.66 52.50
C LEU A 427 -40.77 -34.18 53.88
N ILE A 428 -41.66 -33.53 54.64
CA ILE A 428 -41.35 -33.04 55.99
C ILE A 428 -41.76 -34.06 57.04
N THR A 429 -42.93 -34.67 56.88
CA THR A 429 -43.50 -35.58 57.88
C THR A 429 -42.77 -36.92 57.94
N GLU A 430 -42.29 -37.44 56.81
CA GLU A 430 -41.53 -38.70 56.74
C GLU A 430 -40.09 -38.58 57.25
N LEU A 431 -39.51 -37.38 57.22
CA LEU A 431 -38.16 -37.12 57.74
C LEU A 431 -38.09 -37.05 59.26
N TYR A 432 -39.23 -36.83 59.94
CA TYR A 432 -39.22 -36.64 61.38
C TYR A 432 -38.95 -37.94 62.12
N GLN A 433 -37.98 -37.89 63.02
CA GLN A 433 -37.68 -38.98 63.95
C GLN A 433 -38.07 -38.55 65.36
N THR A 434 -38.73 -39.42 66.12
CA THR A 434 -39.27 -39.04 67.43
C THR A 434 -38.18 -38.63 68.41
N GLN A 435 -38.18 -37.36 68.83
CA GLN A 435 -37.22 -36.82 69.81
C GLN A 435 -37.88 -36.52 71.18
N ILE A 436 -37.07 -36.55 72.25
CA ILE A 436 -37.48 -36.12 73.60
C ILE A 436 -37.45 -34.59 73.70
N GLU A 437 -36.44 -33.95 73.11
CA GLU A 437 -36.24 -32.50 73.05
C GLU A 437 -35.61 -32.12 71.70
N ILE A 438 -35.94 -30.95 71.17
CA ILE A 438 -35.40 -30.47 69.90
C ILE A 438 -34.17 -29.61 70.18
N THR A 439 -33.00 -30.18 69.92
CA THR A 439 -31.73 -29.45 70.03
C THR A 439 -31.47 -28.63 68.76
N ASN A 440 -30.66 -27.57 68.89
CA ASN A 440 -30.17 -26.81 67.73
C ASN A 440 -29.53 -27.73 66.69
N GLN A 441 -28.75 -28.72 67.13
CA GLN A 441 -28.08 -29.67 66.25
C GLN A 441 -29.08 -30.54 65.47
N TYR A 442 -30.17 -30.97 66.09
CA TYR A 442 -31.21 -31.75 65.40
C TYR A 442 -31.94 -30.93 64.35
N VAL A 443 -32.25 -29.65 64.63
CA VAL A 443 -32.85 -28.73 63.64
C VAL A 443 -31.92 -28.57 62.44
N LEU A 444 -30.61 -28.44 62.67
CA LEU A 444 -29.62 -28.34 61.59
C LEU A 444 -29.59 -29.60 60.72
N THR A 445 -29.45 -30.79 61.32
CA THR A 445 -29.41 -32.06 60.57
C THR A 445 -30.74 -32.36 59.87
N PHE A 446 -31.88 -32.07 60.50
CA PHE A 446 -33.19 -32.19 59.85
C PHE A 446 -33.34 -31.24 58.66
N SER A 447 -32.87 -30.00 58.80
CA SER A 447 -32.89 -29.01 57.72
C SER A 447 -31.99 -29.44 56.55
N GLU A 448 -30.82 -30.01 56.83
CA GLU A 448 -29.91 -30.57 55.81
C GLU A 448 -30.55 -31.74 55.06
N HIS A 449 -31.17 -32.68 55.78
CA HIS A 449 -31.88 -33.80 55.16
C HIS A 449 -33.11 -33.36 54.37
N LEU A 450 -33.90 -32.42 54.90
CA LEU A 450 -35.05 -31.87 54.20
C LEU A 450 -34.64 -31.17 52.91
N MET A 451 -33.55 -30.40 52.95
CA MET A 451 -33.03 -29.77 51.74
C MET A 451 -32.57 -30.82 50.71
N LYS A 452 -31.98 -31.93 51.16
CA LYS A 452 -31.58 -33.05 50.30
C LYS A 452 -32.79 -33.73 49.63
N GLU A 453 -33.87 -33.99 50.36
CA GLU A 453 -35.09 -34.58 49.80
C GLU A 453 -35.80 -33.63 48.83
N ILE A 454 -35.90 -32.34 49.18
CA ILE A 454 -36.43 -31.30 48.27
C ILE A 454 -35.62 -31.24 46.98
N LYS A 455 -34.29 -31.31 47.08
CA LYS A 455 -33.41 -31.34 45.91
C LYS A 455 -33.71 -32.54 45.00
N GLN A 456 -33.84 -33.74 45.56
CA GLN A 456 -34.15 -34.93 44.77
C GLN A 456 -35.53 -34.85 44.14
N TYR A 457 -36.51 -34.34 44.87
CA TYR A 457 -37.88 -34.16 44.38
C TYR A 457 -37.93 -33.19 43.20
N ILE A 458 -37.35 -32.00 43.33
CA ILE A 458 -37.35 -30.97 42.27
C ILE A 458 -36.62 -31.46 41.02
N LEU A 459 -35.45 -32.09 41.17
CA LEU A 459 -34.70 -32.62 40.02
C LEU A 459 -35.49 -33.70 39.26
N LYS A 460 -36.21 -34.57 39.98
CA LYS A 460 -37.05 -35.59 39.35
C LYS A 460 -38.26 -34.99 38.63
N MET A 461 -38.88 -33.98 39.22
CA MET A 461 -40.04 -33.30 38.63
C MET A 461 -39.68 -32.44 37.41
N SER A 462 -38.41 -32.03 37.26
CA SER A 462 -37.95 -31.25 36.11
C SER A 462 -37.55 -32.08 34.89
N GLU A 463 -37.24 -33.38 35.06
CA GLU A 463 -36.78 -34.27 33.97
C GLU A 463 -37.70 -34.28 32.73
N PRO A 464 -39.04 -34.37 32.84
CA PRO A 464 -39.91 -34.39 31.66
C PRO A 464 -39.83 -33.11 30.84
N LEU A 465 -39.71 -31.95 31.51
CA LEU A 465 -39.57 -30.66 30.85
C LEU A 465 -38.19 -30.52 30.20
N ASP A 466 -37.13 -31.03 30.84
CA ASP A 466 -35.79 -31.02 30.27
C ASP A 466 -35.71 -31.88 29.00
N GLU A 467 -36.39 -33.03 28.95
CA GLU A 467 -36.48 -33.86 27.75
C GLU A 467 -37.26 -33.16 26.62
N GLU A 468 -38.38 -32.51 26.94
CA GLU A 468 -39.18 -31.75 25.96
C GLU A 468 -38.40 -30.54 25.40
N ILE A 469 -37.60 -29.87 26.23
CA ILE A 469 -36.68 -28.79 25.81
C ILE A 469 -35.67 -29.33 24.79
N ILE A 470 -34.99 -30.44 25.09
CA ILE A 470 -33.92 -30.98 24.23
C ILE A 470 -34.45 -31.36 22.84
N GLU A 471 -35.68 -31.88 22.76
CA GLU A 471 -36.28 -32.30 21.48
C GLU A 471 -36.71 -31.12 20.58
N ASN A 472 -36.92 -29.92 21.16
CA ASN A 472 -37.54 -28.78 20.47
C ASN A 472 -36.62 -27.55 20.33
N VAL A 473 -35.38 -27.63 20.82
CA VAL A 473 -34.36 -26.58 20.65
C VAL A 473 -33.70 -26.73 19.28
N HIS A 474 -33.79 -25.68 18.46
CA HIS A 474 -33.07 -25.58 17.20
C HIS A 474 -32.37 -24.21 17.13
N ALA A 475 -31.03 -24.20 17.14
CA ALA A 475 -30.23 -23.00 16.93
C ALA A 475 -29.56 -23.06 15.56
N GLU A 476 -29.96 -22.14 14.66
CA GLU A 476 -29.24 -21.95 13.39
C GLU A 476 -27.82 -21.41 13.69
N GLU A 477 -26.80 -22.01 13.07
CA GLU A 477 -25.42 -21.57 13.19
C GLU A 477 -25.27 -20.16 12.61
N HIS A 478 -25.28 -19.16 13.50
CA HIS A 478 -24.63 -17.89 13.23
C HIS A 478 -23.26 -17.89 13.89
N LEU A 479 -22.25 -17.88 13.01
CA LEU A 479 -20.85 -17.65 13.33
C LEU A 479 -20.70 -16.37 14.17
N VAL A 480 -20.02 -16.46 15.31
CA VAL A 480 -19.56 -15.29 16.06
C VAL A 480 -18.04 -15.29 16.08
N GLU A 481 -17.51 -14.13 15.68
CA GLU A 481 -16.12 -13.71 15.67
C GLU A 481 -15.49 -13.61 17.07
N ASP A 482 -14.16 -13.62 17.10
CA ASP A 482 -13.27 -13.84 18.25
C ASP A 482 -13.48 -12.96 19.51
N SER A 483 -13.18 -13.57 20.66
CA SER A 483 -13.22 -13.05 22.04
C SER A 483 -12.21 -11.93 22.37
N THR A 484 -12.34 -10.74 21.77
CA THR A 484 -11.38 -9.61 21.95
C THR A 484 -11.89 -8.46 22.85
N ASP A 485 -13.20 -8.30 23.03
CA ASP A 485 -13.80 -7.13 23.68
C ASP A 485 -13.52 -7.01 25.20
N ILE A 486 -13.38 -8.10 25.96
CA ILE A 486 -13.22 -8.00 27.42
C ILE A 486 -11.90 -7.34 27.86
N GLN A 487 -10.86 -7.48 27.05
CA GLN A 487 -9.57 -6.83 27.30
C GLN A 487 -9.69 -5.32 27.12
N ASP A 488 -10.45 -4.89 26.11
CA ASP A 488 -10.67 -3.48 25.81
C ASP A 488 -11.45 -2.77 26.94
N TYR A 489 -12.44 -3.43 27.55
CA TYR A 489 -13.16 -2.89 28.70
C TYR A 489 -12.26 -2.66 29.93
N LYS A 490 -11.45 -3.65 30.30
CA LYS A 490 -10.52 -3.52 31.45
C LYS A 490 -9.53 -2.38 31.20
N ARG A 491 -9.00 -2.34 29.98
CA ARG A 491 -8.02 -1.32 29.56
C ARG A 491 -8.58 0.10 29.67
N TYR A 492 -9.83 0.32 29.29
CA TYR A 492 -10.46 1.64 29.36
C TYR A 492 -10.53 2.19 30.79
N ILE A 493 -10.84 1.35 31.78
CA ILE A 493 -10.90 1.74 33.19
C ILE A 493 -9.53 2.19 33.70
N ASP A 494 -8.47 1.49 33.30
CA ASP A 494 -7.11 1.80 33.72
C ASP A 494 -6.64 3.12 33.11
N LEU A 495 -6.88 3.35 31.83
CA LEU A 495 -6.56 4.63 31.17
C LEU A 495 -7.33 5.81 31.77
N ARG A 496 -8.61 5.62 32.16
CA ARG A 496 -9.42 6.64 32.83
C ARG A 496 -8.81 7.10 34.16
N LYS A 497 -8.27 6.15 34.95
CA LYS A 497 -7.57 6.46 36.21
C LYS A 497 -6.27 7.22 35.97
N LEU A 498 -5.51 6.85 34.94
CA LEU A 498 -4.26 7.52 34.58
C LEU A 498 -4.50 8.96 34.13
N LYS A 499 -5.54 9.20 33.33
CA LYS A 499 -5.92 10.55 32.92
C LYS A 499 -6.24 11.44 34.13
N GLN A 500 -7.02 10.92 35.07
CA GLN A 500 -7.35 11.62 36.31
C GLN A 500 -6.11 11.93 37.15
N SER A 501 -5.15 11.00 37.22
CA SER A 501 -3.87 11.21 37.94
C SER A 501 -3.04 12.34 37.34
N LEU A 502 -3.00 12.47 36.00
CA LEU A 502 -2.31 13.58 35.31
C LEU A 502 -3.01 14.93 35.46
N GLU A 503 -4.35 14.95 35.49
CA GLU A 503 -5.16 16.16 35.71
C GLU A 503 -5.02 16.70 37.13
N THR A 504 -4.89 15.81 38.12
CA THR A 504 -4.78 16.15 39.54
C THR A 504 -3.34 16.30 40.04
N GLU A 505 -2.35 16.04 39.18
CA GLU A 505 -0.92 15.92 39.53
C GLU A 505 -0.63 14.93 40.69
N ASN A 506 -1.51 13.93 40.89
CA ASN A 506 -1.37 12.98 42.01
C ASN A 506 -0.07 12.17 41.94
N TYR A 507 0.48 11.95 40.74
CA TYR A 507 1.77 11.29 40.50
C TYR A 507 2.97 11.99 41.17
N ARG A 508 2.83 13.24 41.62
CA ARG A 508 3.92 13.97 42.31
C ARG A 508 4.23 13.43 43.71
N HIS A 509 3.32 12.64 44.30
CA HIS A 509 3.44 12.10 45.66
C HIS A 509 4.22 10.78 45.74
N TYR A 510 4.67 10.21 44.62
CA TYR A 510 5.56 9.04 44.65
C TYR A 510 6.92 9.43 45.23
N TYR A 511 7.37 8.69 46.24
CA TYR A 511 8.71 8.84 46.81
C TYR A 511 9.70 7.99 46.00
N ILE A 512 10.73 8.63 45.46
CA ILE A 512 11.72 7.98 44.58
C ILE A 512 13.12 8.37 45.05
N HIS A 513 14.00 7.39 45.20
CA HIS A 513 15.41 7.62 45.56
C HIS A 513 16.22 7.98 44.31
N MET A 514 16.47 9.28 44.09
CA MET A 514 17.30 9.78 42.98
C MET A 514 18.82 9.66 43.29
N SER A 515 19.31 8.44 43.51
CA SER A 515 20.75 8.12 43.58
C SER A 515 21.25 7.28 42.40
N ASP A 516 20.39 7.11 41.40
CA ASP A 516 20.53 6.10 40.36
C ASP A 516 21.39 6.60 39.19
N SER A 517 22.19 5.70 38.61
CA SER A 517 22.97 5.99 37.39
C SER A 517 22.04 6.31 36.21
N LEU A 518 22.54 7.02 35.18
CA LEU A 518 21.76 7.29 33.95
C LEU A 518 21.10 6.01 33.40
N ASP A 519 21.80 4.87 33.43
CA ASP A 519 21.29 3.58 32.95
C ASP A 519 20.01 3.14 33.66
N GLN A 520 19.95 3.36 34.99
CA GLN A 520 18.79 3.06 35.82
C GLN A 520 17.66 4.09 35.65
N LEU A 521 17.99 5.35 35.33
CA LEU A 521 16.97 6.38 35.10
C LEU A 521 16.21 6.16 33.79
N ILE A 522 16.87 5.59 32.76
CA ILE A 522 16.28 5.34 31.44
C ILE A 522 16.09 3.86 31.11
N ASP A 523 16.27 2.97 32.11
CA ASP A 523 16.10 1.52 32.03
C ASP A 523 16.95 0.81 30.94
N ARG A 524 18.12 1.37 30.59
CA ARG A 524 18.97 0.83 29.51
C ARG A 524 19.97 -0.24 29.98
N THR A 525 20.22 -1.22 29.12
CA THR A 525 21.16 -2.33 29.37
C THR A 525 22.31 -2.32 28.35
N ARG A 526 23.55 -2.41 28.85
CA ARG A 526 24.73 -2.55 27.98
C ARG A 526 24.82 -3.98 27.42
N ILE A 527 25.00 -4.10 26.11
CA ILE A 527 25.36 -5.36 25.45
C ILE A 527 26.81 -5.32 24.95
N HIS A 528 27.38 -6.48 24.71
CA HIS A 528 28.70 -6.60 24.08
C HIS A 528 28.53 -7.04 22.63
N PHE A 529 28.77 -6.13 21.69
CA PHE A 529 28.84 -6.46 20.28
C PHE A 529 30.28 -6.86 19.92
N GLN A 530 30.45 -8.04 19.34
CA GLN A 530 31.67 -8.42 18.64
C GLN A 530 31.28 -8.63 17.18
N PRO A 531 31.83 -7.84 16.23
CA PRO A 531 31.59 -8.07 14.82
C PRO A 531 32.00 -9.50 14.49
N GLN A 532 31.17 -10.24 13.74
CA GLN A 532 31.68 -11.46 13.14
C GLN A 532 32.80 -11.05 12.18
N GLU A 533 33.99 -11.65 12.31
CA GLU A 533 35.05 -11.53 11.31
C GLU A 533 34.47 -12.05 10.00
N THR A 534 33.95 -11.13 9.19
CA THR A 534 33.70 -11.39 7.80
C THR A 534 35.08 -11.48 7.18
N VAL A 535 35.45 -12.72 6.82
CA VAL A 535 36.47 -12.97 5.83
C VAL A 535 36.19 -11.98 4.72
N SER A 536 37.15 -11.10 4.46
CA SER A 536 37.21 -10.35 3.24
C SER A 536 37.36 -11.37 2.11
N ASP A 537 36.26 -11.97 1.70
CA ASP A 537 36.15 -12.65 0.43
C ASP A 537 36.14 -11.55 -0.62
N SER A 538 37.34 -11.00 -0.84
CA SER A 538 37.78 -10.52 -2.14
C SER A 538 37.91 -11.71 -3.08
N THR A 539 36.80 -12.41 -3.27
CA THR A 539 36.54 -13.24 -4.42
C THR A 539 35.33 -12.57 -5.03
N TYR A 540 35.62 -11.58 -5.88
CA TYR A 540 34.74 -11.27 -6.99
C TYR A 540 34.54 -12.60 -7.73
N GLU A 541 33.52 -13.36 -7.34
CA GLU A 541 32.88 -14.25 -8.27
C GLU A 541 32.40 -13.32 -9.38
N SER A 542 33.16 -13.35 -10.47
CA SER A 542 32.64 -13.03 -11.78
C SER A 542 31.39 -13.91 -11.94
N ASP A 543 30.25 -13.37 -11.53
CA ASP A 543 28.95 -13.77 -12.04
C ASP A 543 28.98 -13.42 -13.53
N ASN A 544 29.67 -14.29 -14.29
CA ASN A 544 29.18 -14.72 -15.56
C ASN A 544 27.79 -15.28 -15.28
N HIS A 545 26.81 -14.40 -15.22
CA HIS A 545 25.57 -14.68 -15.89
C HIS A 545 25.97 -14.98 -17.34
N GLN A 546 26.34 -16.25 -17.57
CA GLN A 546 25.74 -16.97 -18.66
C GLN A 546 24.28 -16.61 -18.56
N SER A 547 23.87 -15.65 -19.40
CA SER A 547 22.58 -15.72 -20.03
C SER A 547 22.32 -17.19 -20.20
N VAL A 548 21.18 -17.66 -19.69
CA VAL A 548 20.57 -18.83 -20.29
C VAL A 548 20.28 -18.38 -21.72
N VAL A 549 21.32 -18.38 -22.55
CA VAL A 549 21.23 -18.65 -23.96
C VAL A 549 20.68 -20.05 -23.92
N THR A 550 19.35 -20.16 -23.83
CA THR A 550 18.69 -21.17 -24.62
C THR A 550 19.43 -21.12 -25.95
N ASN A 551 20.08 -22.22 -26.31
CA ASN A 551 20.63 -22.42 -27.65
C ASN A 551 19.44 -22.35 -28.62
N GLU A 552 18.85 -21.18 -28.77
CA GLU A 552 17.82 -20.87 -29.73
C GLU A 552 18.59 -20.68 -31.02
N ARG A 553 18.37 -21.65 -31.91
CA ARG A 553 18.90 -21.59 -33.25
C ARG A 553 18.11 -20.48 -33.96
N SER A 554 18.64 -19.28 -34.02
CA SER A 554 18.12 -18.20 -34.87
C SER A 554 18.96 -18.11 -36.15
N LEU A 555 18.33 -17.70 -37.26
CA LEU A 555 19.04 -17.37 -38.49
C LEU A 555 19.22 -15.84 -38.55
N HIS A 556 20.43 -15.37 -38.83
CA HIS A 556 20.66 -13.98 -39.16
C HIS A 556 19.99 -13.64 -40.50
N THR A 557 19.68 -12.35 -40.71
CA THR A 557 19.06 -11.83 -41.95
C THR A 557 19.71 -12.36 -43.24
N THR A 558 21.04 -12.51 -43.26
CA THR A 558 21.77 -13.07 -44.42
C THR A 558 21.49 -14.55 -44.65
N GLN A 559 21.42 -15.35 -43.58
CA GLN A 559 21.11 -16.78 -43.66
C GLN A 559 19.65 -17.00 -44.06
N ILE A 560 18.72 -16.14 -43.59
CA ILE A 560 17.32 -16.14 -44.03
C ILE A 560 17.22 -15.89 -45.54
N GLN A 561 17.97 -14.91 -46.05
CA GLN A 561 18.00 -14.60 -47.48
C GLN A 561 18.58 -15.76 -48.32
N GLN A 562 19.65 -16.40 -47.84
CA GLN A 562 20.21 -17.59 -48.48
C GLN A 562 19.22 -18.77 -48.46
N GLY A 563 18.50 -18.95 -47.35
CA GLY A 563 17.44 -19.94 -47.22
C GLY A 563 16.33 -19.71 -48.25
N LEU A 564 15.86 -18.47 -48.37
CA LEU A 564 14.88 -18.05 -49.38
C LEU A 564 15.34 -18.39 -50.80
N ASP A 565 16.59 -18.10 -51.15
CA ASP A 565 17.13 -18.39 -52.49
C ASP A 565 17.17 -19.90 -52.82
N VAL A 566 17.33 -20.76 -51.80
CA VAL A 566 17.30 -22.22 -51.95
C VAL A 566 15.89 -22.74 -52.21
N VAL A 567 14.87 -22.19 -51.52
CA VAL A 567 13.49 -22.69 -51.58
C VAL A 567 12.64 -22.02 -52.68
N ARG A 568 12.96 -20.79 -53.08
CA ARG A 568 12.15 -19.96 -54.02
C ARG A 568 11.92 -20.62 -55.39
N ASN A 569 12.86 -21.44 -55.86
CA ASN A 569 12.79 -22.10 -57.17
C ASN A 569 12.08 -23.46 -57.14
N ILE A 570 11.63 -23.92 -55.98
CA ILE A 570 10.91 -25.19 -55.83
C ILE A 570 9.41 -24.91 -56.01
N PRO A 571 8.69 -25.67 -56.85
CA PRO A 571 7.29 -25.39 -57.17
C PRO A 571 6.29 -25.71 -56.04
N LEU A 572 6.77 -26.19 -54.89
CA LEU A 572 6.03 -26.47 -53.66
C LEU A 572 6.31 -25.41 -52.59
N PHE A 573 5.41 -25.20 -51.63
CA PHE A 573 5.56 -24.29 -50.48
C PHE A 573 5.65 -22.80 -50.83
N LYS A 574 5.10 -22.37 -51.99
CA LYS A 574 5.18 -20.97 -52.46
C LYS A 574 4.58 -19.97 -51.47
N THR A 575 3.53 -20.35 -50.75
CA THR A 575 2.89 -19.50 -49.73
C THR A 575 3.84 -19.32 -48.55
N SER A 576 4.54 -20.39 -48.15
CA SER A 576 5.53 -20.32 -47.08
C SER A 576 6.71 -19.41 -47.43
N VAL A 577 7.22 -19.51 -48.67
CA VAL A 577 8.27 -18.61 -49.15
C VAL A 577 7.82 -17.15 -49.10
N LYS A 578 6.61 -16.86 -49.57
CA LYS A 578 6.03 -15.51 -49.50
C LYS A 578 5.88 -15.02 -48.05
N ASN A 579 5.46 -15.88 -47.13
CA ASN A 579 5.30 -15.53 -45.72
C ASN A 579 6.62 -15.22 -45.03
N ILE A 580 7.70 -15.94 -45.37
CA ILE A 580 9.05 -15.65 -44.90
C ILE A 580 9.51 -14.29 -45.47
N GLU A 581 9.23 -14.00 -46.75
CA GLU A 581 9.53 -12.70 -47.38
C GLU A 581 8.77 -11.53 -46.72
N ASP A 582 7.48 -11.72 -46.44
CA ASP A 582 6.62 -10.72 -45.78
C ASP A 582 7.08 -10.50 -44.32
N THR A 583 7.40 -11.58 -43.59
CA THR A 583 7.93 -11.51 -42.22
C THR A 583 9.29 -10.81 -42.16
N LEU A 584 10.19 -11.12 -43.10
CA LEU A 584 11.48 -10.47 -43.27
C LEU A 584 11.31 -8.97 -43.55
N THR A 585 10.35 -8.61 -44.43
CA THR A 585 10.03 -7.22 -44.74
C THR A 585 9.55 -6.47 -43.50
N ARG A 586 8.61 -7.04 -42.73
CA ARG A 586 8.15 -6.44 -41.46
C ARG A 586 9.29 -6.28 -40.45
N MET A 587 10.11 -7.31 -40.27
CA MET A 587 11.24 -7.30 -39.33
C MET A 587 12.26 -6.21 -39.67
N THR A 588 12.52 -5.98 -40.96
CA THR A 588 13.43 -4.91 -41.42
C THR A 588 12.84 -3.50 -41.32
N GLN A 589 11.51 -3.38 -41.23
CA GLN A 589 10.79 -2.10 -41.13
C GLN A 589 10.32 -1.75 -39.71
N GLN A 590 10.44 -2.68 -38.76
CA GLN A 590 9.99 -2.50 -37.39
C GLN A 590 10.79 -1.40 -36.69
N LYS A 591 10.07 -0.47 -36.04
CA LYS A 591 10.65 0.53 -35.15
C LYS A 591 10.38 0.13 -33.71
N ILE A 592 11.40 0.22 -32.86
CA ILE A 592 11.23 0.03 -31.42
C ILE A 592 10.82 1.33 -30.74
N LYS A 593 9.91 1.24 -29.77
CA LYS A 593 9.46 2.36 -28.96
C LYS A 593 10.15 2.34 -27.59
N ILE A 594 10.88 3.39 -27.27
CA ILE A 594 11.65 3.55 -26.04
C ILE A 594 10.97 4.59 -25.16
N GLY A 595 10.40 4.17 -24.03
CA GLY A 595 9.83 5.08 -23.04
C GLY A 595 10.86 5.44 -21.97
N ILE A 596 11.04 6.73 -21.69
CA ILE A 596 11.97 7.22 -20.67
C ILE A 596 11.19 7.74 -19.47
N PHE A 597 11.42 7.15 -18.30
CA PHE A 597 10.67 7.39 -17.07
C PHE A 597 11.60 7.77 -15.92
N GLY A 598 11.03 8.29 -14.84
CA GLY A 598 11.78 8.78 -13.68
C GLY A 598 11.09 9.97 -13.02
N THR A 599 11.41 10.23 -11.76
CA THR A 599 10.84 11.36 -11.00
C THR A 599 11.12 12.72 -11.67
N PHE A 600 10.38 13.75 -11.27
CA PHE A 600 10.66 15.12 -11.72
C PHE A 600 12.11 15.50 -11.34
N SER A 601 12.82 16.18 -12.26
CA SER A 601 14.25 16.51 -12.10
C SER A 601 15.24 15.34 -12.03
N ALA A 602 14.83 14.09 -12.36
CA ALA A 602 15.77 12.97 -12.45
C ALA A 602 16.78 13.06 -13.62
N GLY A 603 16.67 14.06 -14.48
CA GLY A 603 17.57 14.28 -15.62
C GLY A 603 17.19 13.51 -16.90
N LYS A 604 15.90 13.19 -17.11
CA LYS A 604 15.39 12.49 -18.31
C LYS A 604 15.73 13.21 -19.62
N SER A 605 15.34 14.48 -19.76
CA SER A 605 15.62 15.25 -20.97
C SER A 605 17.13 15.48 -21.19
N SER A 606 17.91 15.58 -20.11
CA SER A 606 19.38 15.61 -20.18
C SER A 606 19.97 14.30 -20.70
N LEU A 607 19.45 13.16 -20.24
CA LEU A 607 19.84 11.83 -20.71
C LEU A 607 19.55 11.67 -22.21
N ILE A 608 18.36 12.11 -22.66
CA ILE A 608 17.98 12.10 -24.07
C ILE A 608 18.95 12.94 -24.90
N ASN A 609 19.21 14.18 -24.47
CA ASN A 609 20.14 15.06 -25.16
C ASN A 609 21.53 14.42 -25.28
N ALA A 610 22.02 13.78 -24.22
CA ALA A 610 23.29 13.05 -24.22
C ALA A 610 23.28 11.86 -25.19
N LEU A 611 22.22 11.03 -25.21
CA LEU A 611 22.07 9.92 -26.15
C LEU A 611 22.10 10.39 -27.63
N LEU A 612 21.47 11.53 -27.89
CA LEU A 612 21.41 12.17 -29.21
C LEU A 612 22.67 12.98 -29.55
N GLY A 613 23.52 13.25 -28.57
CA GLY A 613 24.78 14.00 -28.70
C GLY A 613 24.65 15.52 -28.79
N LYS A 614 23.45 16.09 -28.60
CA LYS A 614 23.21 17.55 -28.58
C LYS A 614 22.03 17.92 -27.69
N ALA A 615 21.99 19.16 -27.23
CA ALA A 615 20.89 19.72 -26.45
C ALA A 615 19.69 20.07 -27.35
N TYR A 616 18.80 19.10 -27.59
CA TYR A 616 17.57 19.28 -28.35
C TYR A 616 16.35 19.65 -27.49
N LEU A 617 16.27 19.07 -26.29
CA LEU A 617 15.19 19.27 -25.33
C LEU A 617 15.56 20.29 -24.26
N THR A 618 14.60 21.11 -23.85
CA THR A 618 14.72 22.06 -22.72
C THR A 618 13.92 21.58 -21.51
N SER A 619 14.46 21.71 -20.31
CA SER A 619 13.75 21.37 -19.08
C SER A 619 12.72 22.45 -18.72
N SER A 620 11.44 22.07 -18.56
CA SER A 620 10.41 22.97 -18.05
C SER A 620 10.51 23.12 -16.52
N PRO A 621 10.34 24.34 -15.97
CA PRO A 621 10.30 24.57 -14.52
C PRO A 621 8.97 24.13 -13.89
N ASN A 622 7.88 24.04 -14.66
CA ASN A 622 6.53 23.78 -14.15
C ASN A 622 6.02 22.40 -14.60
N PRO A 623 5.71 21.48 -13.67
CA PRO A 623 5.35 20.10 -14.00
C PRO A 623 3.95 19.96 -14.63
N THR A 624 3.07 20.96 -14.52
CA THR A 624 1.64 20.88 -14.91
C THR A 624 1.33 21.30 -16.35
N THR A 625 2.31 21.85 -17.05
CA THR A 625 2.17 22.55 -18.34
C THR A 625 3.08 22.01 -19.44
N ALA A 626 4.04 21.15 -19.10
CA ALA A 626 4.95 20.53 -20.06
C ALA A 626 4.22 19.54 -20.99
N ALA A 627 4.63 19.49 -22.25
CA ALA A 627 4.09 18.56 -23.24
C ALA A 627 4.99 17.33 -23.43
N THR A 628 4.39 16.16 -23.65
CA THR A 628 5.12 14.93 -24.01
C THR A 628 5.84 15.13 -25.33
N THR A 629 7.11 14.69 -25.41
CA THR A 629 7.91 14.81 -26.63
C THR A 629 8.23 13.43 -27.21
N GLU A 630 7.84 13.22 -28.47
CA GLU A 630 8.17 12.04 -29.25
C GLU A 630 9.31 12.38 -30.22
N ILE A 631 10.35 11.55 -30.24
CA ILE A 631 11.57 11.77 -31.00
C ILE A 631 11.76 10.61 -31.96
N SER A 632 11.86 10.91 -33.25
CA SER A 632 11.97 9.89 -34.30
C SER A 632 12.86 10.35 -35.46
N TYR A 633 13.19 9.45 -36.37
CA TYR A 633 13.98 9.80 -37.56
C TYR A 633 13.18 10.64 -38.57
N GLY A 634 13.74 11.77 -39.00
CA GLY A 634 13.19 12.60 -40.08
C GLY A 634 13.74 14.04 -40.06
N SER A 635 13.10 14.96 -40.78
CA SER A 635 13.60 16.34 -40.93
C SER A 635 12.54 17.43 -40.69
N HIS A 636 11.31 17.04 -40.36
CA HIS A 636 10.19 17.97 -40.19
C HIS A 636 9.63 17.82 -38.79
N HIS A 637 9.67 18.88 -38.00
CA HIS A 637 9.09 18.92 -36.67
C HIS A 637 7.63 19.31 -36.76
N SER A 638 6.82 18.78 -35.86
CA SER A 638 5.40 19.12 -35.78
C SER A 638 4.91 19.06 -34.34
N VAL A 639 3.75 19.66 -34.09
CA VAL A 639 3.03 19.58 -32.82
C VAL A 639 1.62 19.12 -33.08
N THR A 640 1.12 18.24 -32.22
CA THR A 640 -0.27 17.82 -32.23
C THR A 640 -1.00 18.61 -31.15
N PHE A 641 -1.99 19.40 -31.56
CA PHE A 641 -2.82 20.16 -30.63
C PHE A 641 -3.85 19.27 -29.94
N LYS A 642 -4.25 19.66 -28.74
CA LYS A 642 -5.36 19.01 -28.03
C LYS A 642 -6.68 19.20 -28.76
N THR A 643 -7.62 18.30 -28.51
CA THR A 643 -9.03 18.51 -28.88
C THR A 643 -9.73 19.44 -27.89
N PRO A 644 -10.90 20.02 -28.23
CA PRO A 644 -11.65 20.86 -27.30
C PRO A 644 -12.05 20.10 -26.04
N ASP A 645 -12.42 18.82 -26.19
CA ASP A 645 -12.79 17.95 -25.07
C ASP A 645 -11.61 17.70 -24.12
N ALA A 646 -10.41 17.47 -24.66
CA ALA A 646 -9.20 17.29 -23.87
C ALA A 646 -8.82 18.56 -23.12
N LEU A 647 -8.88 19.72 -23.78
CA LEU A 647 -8.58 21.00 -23.13
C LEU A 647 -9.64 21.38 -22.07
N LEU A 648 -10.91 21.07 -22.31
CA LEU A 648 -11.99 21.30 -21.35
C LEU A 648 -11.86 20.39 -20.12
N ALA A 649 -11.47 19.13 -20.30
CA ALA A 649 -11.17 18.22 -19.21
C ALA A 649 -10.08 18.80 -18.30
N ASP A 650 -9.00 19.31 -18.87
CA ASP A 650 -7.91 19.95 -18.11
C ASP A 650 -8.40 21.16 -17.28
N ILE A 651 -9.24 22.00 -17.88
CA ILE A 651 -9.83 23.17 -17.19
C ILE A 651 -10.70 22.70 -16.02
N ASN A 652 -11.54 21.69 -16.24
CA ASN A 652 -12.46 21.16 -15.24
C ASN A 652 -11.71 20.47 -14.09
N ASP A 653 -10.61 19.76 -14.36
CA ASP A 653 -9.79 19.13 -13.33
C ASP A 653 -9.16 20.17 -12.39
N MET A 654 -8.69 21.29 -12.95
CA MET A 654 -8.10 22.40 -12.19
C MET A 654 -9.14 23.23 -11.42
N THR A 655 -10.38 23.29 -11.90
CA THR A 655 -11.46 24.12 -11.31
C THR A 655 -12.44 23.32 -10.43
N GLN A 656 -12.31 22.00 -10.39
CA GLN A 656 -13.21 21.10 -9.65
C GLN A 656 -13.35 21.45 -8.15
N LEU A 657 -12.27 21.93 -7.51
CA LEU A 657 -12.24 22.28 -6.08
C LEU A 657 -13.16 23.45 -5.70
N ILE A 658 -13.52 24.29 -6.67
CA ILE A 658 -14.32 25.50 -6.44
C ILE A 658 -15.76 25.36 -6.94
N ASP A 659 -16.18 24.14 -7.29
CA ASP A 659 -17.54 23.79 -7.74
C ASP A 659 -17.97 24.43 -9.06
N ASN A 660 -17.00 24.78 -9.89
CA ASN A 660 -17.24 25.20 -11.26
C ASN A 660 -16.87 24.04 -12.18
N GLN A 661 -17.87 23.47 -12.85
CA GLN A 661 -17.67 22.67 -14.04
C GLN A 661 -18.22 23.44 -15.24
N PHE A 662 -17.50 23.34 -16.34
CA PHE A 662 -17.85 24.01 -17.58
C PHE A 662 -18.22 22.97 -18.62
N ASP A 663 -19.38 23.16 -19.24
CA ASP A 663 -19.82 22.33 -20.37
C ASP A 663 -19.07 22.67 -21.67
N SER A 664 -18.42 23.84 -21.71
CA SER A 664 -17.62 24.28 -22.84
C SER A 664 -16.55 25.30 -22.43
N ILE A 665 -15.48 25.39 -23.22
CA ILE A 665 -14.42 26.38 -23.01
C ILE A 665 -14.97 27.81 -23.12
N THR A 666 -15.98 28.04 -23.96
CA THR A 666 -16.66 29.33 -24.07
C THR A 666 -17.38 29.71 -22.77
N THR A 667 -17.98 28.74 -22.07
CA THR A 667 -18.64 28.99 -20.78
C THR A 667 -17.60 29.34 -19.70
N PHE A 668 -16.45 28.67 -19.74
CA PHE A 668 -15.30 29.00 -18.89
C PHE A 668 -14.80 30.43 -19.10
N LEU A 669 -14.53 30.82 -20.35
CA LEU A 669 -14.00 32.16 -20.68
C LEU A 669 -14.97 33.30 -20.33
N ASN A 670 -16.27 33.04 -20.28
CA ASN A 670 -17.29 34.03 -19.90
C ASN A 670 -17.47 34.19 -18.38
N THR A 671 -16.73 33.43 -17.57
CA THR A 671 -16.77 33.53 -16.09
C THR A 671 -15.84 34.63 -15.59
N ASP A 672 -16.01 35.09 -14.34
CA ASP A 672 -15.05 35.98 -13.69
C ASP A 672 -13.74 35.23 -13.39
N LEU A 673 -12.82 35.24 -14.36
CA LEU A 673 -11.55 34.53 -14.27
C LEU A 673 -10.64 35.11 -13.19
N GLU A 674 -10.73 36.41 -12.88
CA GLU A 674 -9.96 37.01 -11.78
C GLU A 674 -10.42 36.46 -10.43
N GLN A 675 -11.72 36.35 -10.21
CA GLN A 675 -12.25 35.71 -9.01
C GLN A 675 -11.89 34.22 -8.95
N LEU A 676 -11.90 33.53 -10.08
CA LEU A 676 -11.56 32.10 -10.18
C LEU A 676 -10.09 31.85 -9.83
N LYS A 677 -9.16 32.66 -10.36
CA LYS A 677 -7.72 32.58 -10.10
C LYS A 677 -7.39 32.72 -8.61
N THR A 678 -8.15 33.51 -7.85
CA THR A 678 -7.93 33.65 -6.40
C THR A 678 -8.25 32.39 -5.58
N LYS A 679 -8.97 31.42 -6.15
CA LYS A 679 -9.49 30.24 -5.44
C LYS A 679 -8.84 28.91 -5.85
N ILE A 680 -7.99 28.91 -6.87
CA ILE A 680 -7.28 27.73 -7.38
C ILE A 680 -5.80 27.73 -6.99
N ASP A 681 -5.10 26.62 -7.19
CA ASP A 681 -3.66 26.50 -6.94
C ASP A 681 -2.88 27.49 -7.84
N LYS A 682 -1.83 28.12 -7.30
CA LYS A 682 -0.92 29.02 -8.04
C LYS A 682 -0.33 28.34 -9.28
N ASN A 683 -0.07 27.04 -9.24
CA ASN A 683 0.43 26.29 -10.40
C ASN A 683 -0.62 26.18 -11.53
N SER A 684 -1.92 26.15 -11.18
CA SER A 684 -3.03 26.13 -12.14
C SER A 684 -3.35 27.51 -12.73
N VAL A 685 -2.94 28.59 -12.04
CA VAL A 685 -3.14 29.97 -12.53
C VAL A 685 -2.38 30.22 -13.83
N ALA A 686 -1.16 29.69 -13.97
CA ALA A 686 -0.36 29.83 -15.20
C ALA A 686 -1.09 29.21 -16.41
N PHE A 687 -1.66 28.02 -16.23
CA PHE A 687 -2.45 27.33 -17.25
C PHE A 687 -3.70 28.13 -17.65
N ILE A 688 -4.46 28.63 -16.66
CA ILE A 688 -5.67 29.43 -16.94
C ILE A 688 -5.34 30.72 -17.68
N ASN A 689 -4.27 31.41 -17.29
CA ASN A 689 -3.82 32.62 -18.00
C ASN A 689 -3.44 32.32 -19.46
N ALA A 690 -2.82 31.16 -19.73
CA ALA A 690 -2.50 30.73 -21.09
C ALA A 690 -3.78 30.50 -21.93
N VAL A 691 -4.78 29.83 -21.35
CA VAL A 691 -6.09 29.61 -22.01
C VAL A 691 -6.80 30.94 -22.27
N GLU A 692 -6.92 31.79 -21.24
CA GLU A 692 -7.59 33.10 -21.34
C GLU A 692 -6.99 33.98 -22.44
N LYS A 693 -5.66 34.03 -22.52
CA LYS A 693 -4.97 34.92 -23.45
C LYS A 693 -4.98 34.42 -24.90
N ASN A 694 -4.88 33.10 -25.10
CA ASN A 694 -4.52 32.53 -26.40
C ASN A 694 -5.55 31.56 -27.00
N TYR A 695 -6.66 31.27 -26.33
CA TYR A 695 -7.66 30.33 -26.87
C TYR A 695 -8.20 30.77 -28.24
N ASP A 696 -8.55 32.05 -28.41
CA ASP A 696 -9.05 32.58 -29.68
C ASP A 696 -8.05 32.41 -30.84
N LEU A 697 -6.74 32.47 -30.53
CA LEU A 697 -5.68 32.28 -31.52
C LEU A 697 -5.55 30.82 -31.97
N TYR A 698 -5.78 29.87 -31.06
CA TYR A 698 -5.56 28.44 -31.29
C TYR A 698 -6.82 27.62 -31.53
N GLN A 699 -8.00 28.23 -31.42
CA GLN A 699 -9.30 27.56 -31.58
C GLN A 699 -9.37 26.70 -32.86
N SER A 700 -8.92 27.24 -33.99
CA SER A 700 -8.95 26.55 -35.29
C SER A 700 -8.01 25.33 -35.36
N TYR A 701 -6.93 25.32 -34.58
CA TYR A 701 -5.99 24.19 -34.50
C TYR A 701 -6.50 23.09 -33.55
N ILE A 702 -7.22 23.49 -32.49
CA ILE A 702 -7.77 22.59 -31.47
C ILE A 702 -8.99 21.83 -31.99
N GLU A 703 -9.86 22.44 -32.80
CA GLU A 703 -11.12 21.85 -33.29
C GLU A 703 -10.99 20.44 -33.89
N LYS A 704 -9.82 20.06 -34.43
CA LYS A 704 -9.56 18.72 -34.99
C LYS A 704 -8.31 18.04 -34.42
N GLY A 705 -7.68 18.58 -33.37
CA GLY A 705 -6.38 18.11 -32.89
C GLY A 705 -5.33 18.07 -34.02
N ILE A 706 -5.21 19.17 -34.76
CA ILE A 706 -4.43 19.21 -36.00
C ILE A 706 -2.94 19.03 -35.70
N GLU A 707 -2.26 18.20 -36.48
CA GLU A 707 -0.79 18.19 -36.54
C GLU A 707 -0.31 19.42 -37.33
N HIS A 708 0.42 20.31 -36.68
CA HIS A 708 0.95 21.54 -37.27
C HIS A 708 2.47 21.46 -37.39
N PRO A 709 3.06 21.70 -38.58
CA PRO A 709 4.51 21.77 -38.72
C PRO A 709 5.07 23.00 -37.99
N ILE A 710 6.22 22.83 -37.34
CA ILE A 710 6.91 23.90 -36.60
C ILE A 710 8.40 23.95 -36.98
N ASP A 711 9.01 25.12 -36.81
CA ASP A 711 10.44 25.29 -36.98
C ASP A 711 11.24 24.80 -35.76
N ALA A 712 12.48 24.38 -35.97
CA ALA A 712 13.35 23.87 -34.90
C ALA A 712 13.59 24.91 -33.77
N SER A 713 13.59 26.20 -34.10
CA SER A 713 13.72 27.28 -33.11
C SER A 713 12.51 27.40 -32.17
N GLU A 714 11.35 26.86 -32.55
CA GLU A 714 10.12 26.93 -31.76
C GLU A 714 9.89 25.70 -30.88
N ILE A 715 10.78 24.70 -30.91
CA ILE A 715 10.60 23.48 -30.12
C ILE A 715 10.49 23.80 -28.61
N SER A 716 11.36 24.67 -28.10
CA SER A 716 11.34 25.06 -26.68
C SER A 716 10.03 25.78 -26.30
N LYS A 717 9.55 26.66 -27.19
CA LYS A 717 8.27 27.35 -27.05
C LYS A 717 7.11 26.37 -26.89
N TRP A 718 7.02 25.36 -27.75
CA TRP A 718 5.89 24.41 -27.74
C TRP A 718 6.01 23.29 -26.70
N SER A 719 7.20 23.04 -26.14
CA SER A 719 7.44 21.96 -25.17
C SER A 719 7.51 22.45 -23.72
N ALA A 720 8.02 23.65 -23.46
CA ALA A 720 8.37 24.12 -22.12
C ALA A 720 7.73 25.46 -21.70
N GLU A 721 7.33 26.32 -22.63
CA GLU A 721 6.67 27.59 -22.28
C GLU A 721 5.18 27.38 -22.01
N ASP A 722 4.76 27.59 -20.76
CA ASP A 722 3.38 27.38 -20.27
C ASP A 722 2.31 28.02 -21.19
N GLU A 723 2.62 29.19 -21.75
CA GLU A 723 1.74 29.96 -22.62
C GLU A 723 1.30 29.18 -23.89
N PHE A 724 2.16 28.29 -24.39
CA PHE A 724 1.96 27.55 -25.63
C PHE A 724 1.77 26.05 -25.40
N ALA A 725 2.59 25.45 -24.52
CA ALA A 725 2.56 24.03 -24.21
C ALA A 725 1.20 23.57 -23.63
N THR A 726 0.45 24.51 -23.01
CA THR A 726 -0.93 24.31 -22.55
C THR A 726 -1.87 23.76 -23.63
N PHE A 727 -1.67 24.12 -24.90
CA PHE A 727 -2.53 23.69 -26.02
C PHE A 727 -2.01 22.45 -26.75
N VAL A 728 -0.80 22.01 -26.43
CA VAL A 728 -0.11 20.92 -27.12
C VAL A 728 -0.36 19.59 -26.40
N GLN A 729 -0.71 18.57 -27.17
CA GLN A 729 -0.79 17.19 -26.70
C GLN A 729 0.56 16.48 -26.81
N MET A 730 1.23 16.61 -27.97
CA MET A 730 2.51 15.98 -28.23
C MET A 730 3.37 16.84 -29.15
N VAL A 731 4.66 16.94 -28.84
CA VAL A 731 5.68 17.51 -29.74
C VAL A 731 6.36 16.38 -30.49
N HIS A 732 6.33 16.39 -31.83
CA HIS A 732 6.99 15.42 -32.69
C HIS A 732 8.33 15.98 -33.20
N LEU A 733 9.41 15.59 -32.54
CA LEU A 733 10.77 15.98 -32.87
C LEU A 733 11.40 14.98 -33.84
N ARG A 734 11.32 15.26 -35.15
CA ARG A 734 11.98 14.42 -36.17
C ARG A 734 13.42 14.88 -36.45
N LEU A 735 14.41 14.06 -36.13
CA LEU A 735 15.84 14.37 -36.28
C LEU A 735 16.51 13.49 -37.34
N PRO A 736 17.40 14.04 -38.19
CA PRO A 736 18.07 13.27 -39.24
C PRO A 736 19.29 12.51 -38.69
N LEU A 737 19.13 11.84 -37.55
CA LEU A 737 20.18 11.10 -36.87
C LEU A 737 20.09 9.61 -37.24
N PRO A 738 21.13 8.99 -37.84
CA PRO A 738 21.09 7.58 -38.24
C PRO A 738 20.70 6.62 -37.12
N TRP A 739 21.08 6.92 -35.88
CA TRP A 739 20.77 6.12 -34.69
C TRP A 739 19.26 6.02 -34.39
N LEU A 740 18.43 6.92 -34.93
CA LEU A 740 16.97 6.94 -34.74
C LEU A 740 16.18 6.20 -35.83
N LYS A 741 16.84 5.65 -36.87
CA LYS A 741 16.12 5.07 -38.03
C LYS A 741 15.10 4.00 -37.65
N ASP A 742 15.46 3.18 -36.67
CA ASP A 742 14.73 2.04 -36.15
C ASP A 742 14.20 2.30 -34.72
N LYS A 743 14.26 3.54 -34.22
CA LYS A 743 13.91 3.89 -32.83
C LYS A 743 12.97 5.08 -32.76
N VAL A 744 12.00 5.01 -31.85
CA VAL A 744 11.14 6.12 -31.44
C VAL A 744 11.33 6.29 -29.94
N ILE A 745 11.77 7.47 -29.49
CA ILE A 745 11.99 7.77 -28.07
C ILE A 745 10.85 8.65 -27.60
N ILE A 746 10.28 8.34 -26.44
CA ILE A 746 9.28 9.20 -25.79
C ILE A 746 9.81 9.69 -24.45
N ASP A 747 9.92 11.01 -24.31
CA ASP A 747 10.17 11.68 -23.04
C ASP A 747 8.85 11.78 -22.25
N SER A 748 8.73 11.04 -21.14
CA SER A 748 7.52 11.05 -20.33
C SER A 748 7.54 12.12 -19.24
N LEU A 749 6.35 12.60 -18.90
CA LEU A 749 6.11 13.53 -17.81
C LEU A 749 5.98 12.70 -16.52
N GLY A 750 7.09 12.50 -15.81
CA GLY A 750 7.25 11.49 -14.73
C GLY A 750 6.04 11.18 -13.84
N LEU A 751 5.90 9.91 -13.45
CA LEU A 751 4.82 9.42 -12.57
C LEU A 751 4.94 10.04 -11.18
N HIS A 752 3.79 10.36 -10.57
CA HIS A 752 3.61 11.12 -9.32
C HIS A 752 3.65 12.65 -9.43
N SER A 753 3.45 13.23 -10.62
CA SER A 753 3.01 14.63 -10.66
C SER A 753 1.66 14.77 -9.95
N ASN A 754 1.39 15.88 -9.25
CA ASN A 754 0.11 16.15 -8.57
C ASN A 754 -1.09 16.28 -9.53
N ASN A 755 -0.93 15.91 -10.81
CA ASN A 755 -1.90 16.08 -11.88
C ASN A 755 -2.29 14.70 -12.47
N GLN A 756 -3.59 14.39 -12.48
CA GLN A 756 -4.14 13.14 -13.03
C GLN A 756 -3.78 12.96 -14.52
N ARG A 757 -3.73 14.06 -15.26
CA ARG A 757 -3.39 14.09 -16.69
C ARG A 757 -2.06 13.39 -17.02
N HIS A 758 -0.97 13.83 -16.40
CA HIS A 758 0.37 13.29 -16.66
C HIS A 758 0.51 11.82 -16.26
N THR A 759 -0.31 11.38 -15.31
CA THR A 759 -0.35 9.99 -14.87
C THR A 759 -0.92 9.09 -15.97
N ASN A 760 -2.08 9.44 -16.53
CA ASN A 760 -2.73 8.66 -17.60
C ASN A 760 -1.87 8.61 -18.87
N GLU A 761 -1.25 9.73 -19.25
CA GLU A 761 -0.37 9.81 -20.42
C GLU A 761 0.89 8.94 -20.22
N THR A 762 1.46 8.96 -19.02
CA THR A 762 2.65 8.16 -18.70
C THR A 762 2.34 6.67 -18.65
N GLU A 763 1.17 6.26 -18.14
CA GLU A 763 0.71 4.86 -18.20
C GLU A 763 0.49 4.37 -19.64
N LYS A 764 0.00 5.24 -20.54
CA LYS A 764 -0.13 4.93 -21.98
C LYS A 764 1.23 4.73 -22.64
N ILE A 765 2.22 5.55 -22.30
CA ILE A 765 3.60 5.38 -22.81
C ILE A 765 4.17 4.06 -22.27
N LEU A 766 3.93 3.75 -20.99
CA LEU A 766 4.39 2.55 -20.32
C LEU A 766 3.84 1.27 -20.97
N THR A 767 2.54 1.22 -21.25
CA THR A 767 1.90 0.08 -21.91
C THR A 767 2.33 -0.08 -23.37
N THR A 768 2.72 0.98 -24.07
CA THR A 768 3.04 0.90 -25.51
C THR A 768 4.54 0.80 -25.82
N SER A 769 5.42 0.94 -24.83
CA SER A 769 6.88 0.89 -25.03
C SER A 769 7.40 -0.53 -25.18
N ASP A 770 8.37 -0.75 -26.06
CA ASP A 770 9.11 -2.03 -26.20
C ASP A 770 10.28 -2.09 -25.21
N LEU A 771 10.94 -0.95 -25.00
CA LEU A 771 12.03 -0.76 -24.04
C LEU A 771 11.69 0.37 -23.07
N ILE A 772 11.89 0.13 -21.77
CA ILE A 772 11.73 1.11 -20.71
C ILE A 772 13.11 1.47 -20.17
N LEU A 773 13.44 2.76 -20.20
CA LEU A 773 14.59 3.32 -19.50
C LEU A 773 14.09 4.08 -18.27
N TYR A 774 14.44 3.59 -17.08
CA TYR A 774 14.12 4.30 -15.84
C TYR A 774 15.31 5.08 -15.34
N VAL A 775 15.16 6.40 -15.23
CA VAL A 775 16.20 7.34 -14.86
C VAL A 775 16.02 7.74 -13.40
N SER A 776 17.03 7.47 -12.59
CA SER A 776 17.15 7.94 -11.21
C SER A 776 18.39 8.81 -11.07
N TYR A 777 18.34 9.79 -10.19
CA TYR A 777 19.43 10.76 -10.01
C TYR A 777 20.43 10.26 -8.96
N PHE A 778 21.74 10.38 -9.19
CA PHE A 778 22.79 9.80 -8.34
C PHE A 778 22.61 10.08 -6.83
N ASN A 779 22.32 11.33 -6.46
CA ASN A 779 22.14 11.74 -5.06
C ASN A 779 20.83 11.28 -4.40
N HIS A 780 19.89 10.77 -5.20
CA HIS A 780 18.57 10.32 -4.78
C HIS A 780 18.23 8.98 -5.45
N ALA A 781 19.24 8.12 -5.62
CA ALA A 781 19.06 6.88 -6.35
C ALA A 781 18.06 5.97 -5.62
N PHE A 782 17.06 5.47 -6.34
CA PHE A 782 16.03 4.54 -5.84
C PHE A 782 15.23 5.10 -4.64
N THR A 783 14.48 6.16 -4.88
CA THR A 783 13.53 6.73 -3.89
C THR A 783 12.32 5.82 -3.63
N GLN A 784 11.49 6.14 -2.64
CA GLN A 784 10.21 5.43 -2.43
C GLN A 784 9.25 5.55 -3.62
N ASN A 785 9.28 6.69 -4.33
CA ASN A 785 8.51 6.87 -5.57
C ASN A 785 9.06 5.97 -6.67
N ASP A 786 10.38 5.78 -6.72
CA ASP A 786 11.03 4.86 -7.66
C ASP A 786 10.60 3.42 -7.36
N GLN A 787 10.60 3.02 -6.09
CA GLN A 787 10.13 1.70 -5.65
C GLN A 787 8.65 1.48 -6.00
N ALA A 788 7.78 2.46 -5.74
CA ALA A 788 6.36 2.38 -6.07
C ALA A 788 6.14 2.23 -7.59
N PHE A 789 6.88 2.99 -8.41
CA PHE A 789 6.85 2.85 -9.86
C PHE A 789 7.32 1.47 -10.35
N ILE A 790 8.42 0.97 -9.78
CA ILE A 790 9.02 -0.32 -10.14
C ILE A 790 8.07 -1.47 -9.77
N GLN A 791 7.42 -1.39 -8.61
CA GLN A 791 6.39 -2.34 -8.21
C GLN A 791 5.18 -2.28 -9.16
N HIS A 792 4.72 -1.07 -9.50
CA HIS A 792 3.66 -0.83 -10.47
C HIS A 792 4.01 -1.44 -11.85
N MET A 793 5.25 -1.29 -12.29
CA MET A 793 5.76 -1.87 -13.54
C MET A 793 5.79 -3.40 -13.53
N LYS A 794 6.19 -4.01 -12.40
CA LYS A 794 6.22 -5.47 -12.26
C LYS A 794 4.85 -6.10 -12.48
N ASP A 795 3.80 -5.48 -11.92
CA ASP A 795 2.43 -5.95 -12.07
C ASP A 795 1.95 -5.87 -13.54
N MET A 796 2.46 -4.91 -14.31
CA MET A 796 2.25 -4.79 -15.76
C MET A 796 3.05 -5.81 -16.57
N ASN A 797 4.33 -6.02 -16.23
CA ASN A 797 5.22 -6.95 -16.94
C ASN A 797 4.73 -8.40 -16.92
N GLN A 798 3.93 -8.81 -15.92
CA GLN A 798 3.27 -10.12 -15.94
C GLN A 798 2.33 -10.32 -17.15
N LEU A 799 1.93 -9.24 -17.82
CA LEU A 799 1.04 -9.25 -18.99
C LEU A 799 1.79 -9.17 -20.34
N LYS A 800 3.05 -8.70 -20.35
CA LYS A 800 3.87 -8.54 -21.56
C LYS A 800 5.20 -9.26 -21.40
N THR A 801 5.30 -10.47 -21.94
CA THR A 801 6.50 -11.32 -21.88
C THR A 801 7.75 -10.73 -22.55
N ASN A 802 7.63 -9.67 -23.35
CA ASN A 802 8.71 -9.19 -24.23
C ASN A 802 9.10 -7.71 -23.99
N GLN A 803 8.61 -7.06 -22.92
CA GLN A 803 9.00 -5.69 -22.59
C GLN A 803 10.32 -5.69 -21.79
N SER A 804 11.34 -4.98 -22.28
CA SER A 804 12.65 -4.90 -21.62
C SER A 804 12.73 -3.67 -20.70
N PHE A 805 13.40 -3.82 -19.55
CA PHE A 805 13.57 -2.79 -18.54
C PHE A 805 15.05 -2.57 -18.25
N LYS A 806 15.52 -1.32 -18.33
CA LYS A 806 16.90 -0.93 -18.01
C LYS A 806 16.90 0.22 -17.01
N MET A 807 17.75 0.11 -15.99
CA MET A 807 17.91 1.13 -14.94
C MET A 807 19.08 2.05 -15.28
N VAL A 808 18.87 3.36 -15.19
CA VAL A 808 19.88 4.38 -15.44
C VAL A 808 20.04 5.25 -14.19
N ILE A 809 21.25 5.31 -13.66
CA ILE A 809 21.64 6.20 -12.56
C ILE A 809 22.44 7.36 -13.18
N ASN A 810 21.79 8.51 -13.31
CA ASN A 810 22.32 9.69 -13.98
C ASN A 810 23.05 10.64 -13.01
N ALA A 811 23.90 11.51 -13.54
CA ALA A 811 24.74 12.45 -12.80
C ALA A 811 25.83 11.79 -11.94
N VAL A 812 26.44 10.72 -12.45
CA VAL A 812 27.55 10.00 -11.76
C VAL A 812 28.80 10.86 -11.55
N ASP A 813 28.93 11.97 -12.29
CA ASP A 813 29.98 12.97 -12.12
C ASP A 813 29.89 13.73 -10.78
N LEU A 814 28.80 13.56 -10.03
CA LEU A 814 28.66 14.06 -8.67
C LEU A 814 29.40 13.23 -7.63
N ALA A 815 29.81 12.00 -7.96
CA ALA A 815 30.57 11.17 -7.06
C ALA A 815 31.95 11.76 -6.80
N GLU A 816 32.37 11.80 -5.54
CA GLU A 816 33.69 12.28 -5.12
C GLU A 816 34.79 11.28 -5.48
N ASN A 817 34.47 9.98 -5.52
CA ASN A 817 35.40 8.90 -5.86
C ASN A 817 34.68 7.63 -6.37
N SER A 818 35.46 6.66 -6.85
CA SER A 818 34.96 5.37 -7.36
C SER A 818 34.25 4.51 -6.31
N ASP A 819 34.63 4.63 -5.03
CA ASP A 819 34.04 3.83 -3.96
C ASP A 819 32.60 4.26 -3.68
N GLU A 820 32.34 5.57 -3.74
CA GLU A 820 31.00 6.15 -3.65
C GLU A 820 30.11 5.72 -4.81
N GLN A 821 30.64 5.72 -6.04
CA GLN A 821 29.92 5.20 -7.22
C GLN A 821 29.52 3.73 -7.02
N GLN A 822 30.45 2.90 -6.54
CA GLN A 822 30.20 1.49 -6.29
C GLN A 822 29.19 1.26 -5.18
N ALA A 823 29.20 2.10 -4.13
CA ALA A 823 28.22 2.03 -3.06
C ALA A 823 26.80 2.35 -3.54
N VAL A 824 26.62 3.38 -4.37
CA VAL A 824 25.33 3.72 -4.98
C VAL A 824 24.85 2.59 -5.89
N TYR A 825 25.73 2.05 -6.75
CA TYR A 825 25.41 0.91 -7.61
C TYR A 825 24.92 -0.29 -6.79
N ALA A 826 25.65 -0.69 -5.75
CA ALA A 826 25.30 -1.83 -4.91
C ALA A 826 23.97 -1.62 -4.17
N TYR A 827 23.70 -0.40 -3.69
CA TYR A 827 22.45 -0.03 -3.05
C TYR A 827 21.26 -0.18 -4.01
N VAL A 828 21.36 0.38 -5.22
CA VAL A 828 20.28 0.27 -6.22
C VAL A 828 20.07 -1.18 -6.64
N LYS A 829 21.15 -1.96 -6.81
CA LYS A 829 21.09 -3.38 -7.15
C LYS A 829 20.35 -4.18 -6.06
N ASP A 830 20.71 -4.02 -4.79
CA ASP A 830 20.04 -4.68 -3.66
C ASP A 830 18.56 -4.27 -3.57
N ALA A 831 18.27 -2.98 -3.75
CA ALA A 831 16.91 -2.46 -3.70
C ALA A 831 16.02 -3.04 -4.81
N LEU A 832 16.53 -3.14 -6.05
CA LEU A 832 15.86 -3.80 -7.18
C LEU A 832 15.62 -5.29 -6.90
N SER A 833 16.63 -5.99 -6.38
CA SER A 833 16.51 -7.42 -6.04
C SER A 833 15.46 -7.68 -4.96
N LYS A 834 15.26 -6.78 -3.98
CA LYS A 834 14.17 -6.88 -2.99
C LYS A 834 12.77 -6.83 -3.62
N VAL A 835 12.61 -6.12 -4.74
CA VAL A 835 11.35 -6.10 -5.51
C VAL A 835 11.27 -7.27 -6.51
N GLN A 836 12.28 -8.16 -6.51
CA GLN A 836 12.46 -9.27 -7.45
C GLN A 836 12.58 -8.82 -8.91
N MET A 837 13.23 -7.67 -9.15
CA MET A 837 13.63 -7.22 -10.49
C MET A 837 15.16 -7.16 -10.57
N ASN A 838 15.74 -7.71 -11.64
CA ASN A 838 17.19 -7.73 -11.83
C ASN A 838 17.58 -7.20 -13.23
N PRO A 839 17.32 -5.92 -13.54
CA PRO A 839 17.68 -5.34 -14.83
C PRO A 839 19.16 -4.97 -14.93
N ASP A 840 19.61 -4.69 -16.15
CA ASP A 840 20.87 -3.99 -16.39
C ASP A 840 20.82 -2.60 -15.73
N ILE A 841 21.90 -2.24 -15.03
CA ILE A 841 22.07 -0.94 -14.37
C ILE A 841 23.22 -0.19 -15.04
N PHE A 842 22.94 1.01 -15.54
CA PHE A 842 23.90 1.90 -16.20
C PHE A 842 24.16 3.14 -15.35
N MET A 843 25.41 3.37 -14.98
CA MET A 843 25.86 4.60 -14.32
C MET A 843 26.32 5.57 -15.39
N VAL A 844 25.71 6.75 -15.51
CA VAL A 844 25.99 7.70 -16.61
C VAL A 844 26.11 9.14 -16.13
N SER A 845 26.89 9.96 -16.84
CA SER A 845 26.85 11.41 -16.70
C SER A 845 26.35 12.06 -17.99
N SER A 846 25.08 12.49 -17.99
CA SER A 846 24.52 13.24 -19.12
C SER A 846 25.27 14.54 -19.40
N ARG A 847 25.84 15.18 -18.36
CA ARG A 847 26.62 16.42 -18.49
C ARG A 847 27.96 16.15 -19.17
N ALA A 848 28.73 15.18 -18.65
CA ALA A 848 30.03 14.83 -19.23
C ALA A 848 29.90 14.34 -20.67
N ALA A 849 28.84 13.57 -20.97
CA ALA A 849 28.55 13.10 -22.33
C ALA A 849 28.29 14.24 -23.34
N LEU A 850 27.77 15.38 -22.90
CA LEU A 850 27.50 16.54 -23.76
C LEU A 850 28.71 17.48 -23.91
N GLU A 851 29.59 17.54 -22.91
CA GLU A 851 30.75 18.43 -22.89
C GLU A 851 32.03 17.77 -23.43
N THR A 852 32.28 16.52 -23.05
CA THR A 852 33.50 15.78 -23.39
C THR A 852 33.17 14.41 -24.00
N ASP A 853 32.90 13.42 -23.15
CA ASP A 853 32.55 12.04 -23.46
C ASP A 853 32.26 11.28 -22.15
N ASP A 854 31.46 10.21 -22.18
CA ASP A 854 31.11 9.39 -21.00
C ASP A 854 31.01 7.90 -21.37
N GLU A 855 31.82 7.04 -20.73
CA GLU A 855 31.87 5.60 -21.02
C GLU A 855 30.54 4.90 -20.73
N GLY A 856 29.90 5.23 -19.61
CA GLY A 856 28.60 4.65 -19.24
C GLY A 856 27.50 4.98 -20.25
N MET A 857 27.51 6.20 -20.80
CA MET A 857 26.61 6.61 -21.88
C MET A 857 26.83 5.78 -23.16
N HIS A 858 28.09 5.47 -23.51
CA HIS A 858 28.39 4.58 -24.64
C HIS A 858 27.84 3.18 -24.41
N THR A 859 28.09 2.59 -23.24
CA THR A 859 27.57 1.26 -22.92
C THR A 859 26.04 1.22 -22.93
N LEU A 860 25.37 2.26 -22.40
CA LEU A 860 23.92 2.38 -22.48
C LEU A 860 23.43 2.45 -23.93
N LYS A 861 24.09 3.29 -24.76
CA LYS A 861 23.73 3.46 -26.17
C LYS A 861 23.94 2.18 -26.99
N GLU A 862 25.02 1.45 -26.72
CA GLU A 862 25.28 0.13 -27.31
C GLU A 862 24.24 -0.89 -26.89
N SER A 863 23.88 -0.94 -25.61
CA SER A 863 22.84 -1.83 -25.10
C SER A 863 21.46 -1.56 -25.72
N ILE A 864 21.09 -0.29 -25.89
CA ILE A 864 19.86 0.10 -26.61
C ILE A 864 19.92 -0.32 -28.09
N THR A 865 21.09 -0.20 -28.71
CA THR A 865 21.30 -0.58 -30.11
C THR A 865 21.20 -2.10 -30.27
N HIS A 866 21.83 -2.86 -29.37
CA HIS A 866 21.75 -4.32 -29.34
C HIS A 866 20.31 -4.80 -29.16
N PHE A 867 19.55 -4.19 -28.24
CA PHE A 867 18.13 -4.51 -28.08
C PHE A 867 17.33 -4.29 -29.37
N ALA A 868 17.52 -3.15 -30.04
CA ALA A 868 16.81 -2.81 -31.28
C ALA A 868 17.19 -3.69 -32.48
N GLU A 869 18.46 -4.11 -32.55
CA GLU A 869 18.99 -4.83 -33.70
C GLU A 869 18.90 -6.34 -33.54
N VAL A 870 18.94 -6.87 -32.31
CA VAL A 870 19.06 -8.30 -32.00
C VAL A 870 17.88 -8.78 -31.15
N GLU A 871 17.78 -8.32 -29.90
CA GLU A 871 16.82 -8.88 -28.93
C GLU A 871 15.36 -8.73 -29.40
N SER A 872 14.99 -7.58 -29.95
CA SER A 872 13.62 -7.31 -30.41
C SER A 872 13.22 -8.11 -31.66
N LYS A 873 14.19 -8.69 -32.38
CA LYS A 873 13.97 -9.43 -33.64
C LYS A 873 14.11 -10.94 -33.48
N SER A 874 14.74 -11.41 -32.41
CA SER A 874 14.99 -12.83 -32.10
C SER A 874 13.79 -13.75 -32.30
N LEU A 875 12.60 -13.35 -31.83
CA LEU A 875 11.37 -14.15 -31.98
C LEU A 875 10.90 -14.27 -33.44
N LEU A 876 11.10 -13.24 -34.26
CA LEU A 876 10.80 -13.29 -35.69
C LEU A 876 11.82 -14.15 -36.45
N GLU A 877 13.09 -14.07 -36.05
CA GLU A 877 14.16 -14.91 -36.62
C GLU A 877 13.95 -16.39 -36.29
N GLN A 878 13.58 -16.72 -35.06
CA GLN A 878 13.25 -18.09 -34.65
C GLN A 878 12.07 -18.64 -35.44
N LYS A 879 11.01 -17.83 -35.65
CA LYS A 879 9.88 -18.24 -36.49
C LYS A 879 10.28 -18.58 -37.93
N MET A 880 11.15 -17.77 -38.53
CA MET A 880 11.66 -18.04 -39.87
C MET A 880 12.57 -19.29 -39.89
N TYR A 881 13.39 -19.50 -38.85
CA TYR A 881 14.17 -20.73 -38.67
C TYR A 881 13.25 -21.96 -38.66
N ASP A 882 12.20 -21.96 -37.85
CA ASP A 882 11.28 -23.09 -37.71
C ASP A 882 10.58 -23.42 -39.03
N GLN A 883 10.20 -22.40 -39.82
CA GLN A 883 9.62 -22.61 -41.15
C GLN A 883 10.60 -23.26 -42.13
N PHE A 884 11.87 -22.82 -42.15
CA PHE A 884 12.89 -23.45 -42.98
C PHE A 884 13.21 -24.89 -42.54
N ALA A 885 13.29 -25.12 -41.23
CA ALA A 885 13.52 -26.45 -40.66
C ALA A 885 12.40 -27.42 -41.08
N TYR A 886 11.16 -26.96 -41.00
CA TYR A 886 10.02 -27.72 -41.45
C TYR A 886 10.06 -27.99 -42.97
N ILE A 887 10.33 -26.98 -43.82
CA ILE A 887 10.43 -27.17 -45.28
C ILE A 887 11.48 -28.23 -45.61
N LYS A 888 12.62 -28.20 -44.90
CA LYS A 888 13.68 -29.19 -45.04
C LYS A 888 13.19 -30.61 -44.69
N GLU A 889 12.53 -30.79 -43.55
CA GLU A 889 11.95 -32.08 -43.14
C GLU A 889 10.91 -32.58 -44.13
N ALA A 890 10.09 -31.68 -44.69
CA ALA A 890 9.11 -32.03 -45.71
C ALA A 890 9.78 -32.50 -47.01
N TYR A 891 10.90 -31.90 -47.43
CA TYR A 891 11.69 -32.38 -48.57
C TYR A 891 12.25 -33.79 -48.33
N GLU A 892 12.84 -34.04 -47.16
CA GLU A 892 13.37 -35.36 -46.78
C GLU A 892 12.26 -36.42 -46.80
N SER A 893 11.08 -36.08 -46.28
CA SER A 893 9.90 -36.95 -46.29
C SER A 893 9.39 -37.23 -47.71
N ILE A 894 9.30 -36.22 -48.58
CA ILE A 894 8.87 -36.39 -49.98
C ILE A 894 9.83 -37.30 -50.74
N ILE A 895 11.14 -37.11 -50.58
CA ILE A 895 12.18 -37.95 -51.21
C ILE A 895 12.03 -39.39 -50.74
N ASN A 896 11.92 -39.61 -49.43
CA ASN A 896 11.82 -40.96 -48.86
C ASN A 896 10.55 -41.69 -49.32
N ASP A 897 9.39 -41.03 -49.32
CA ASP A 897 8.12 -41.63 -49.73
C ASP A 897 8.13 -42.02 -51.22
N PHE A 898 8.74 -41.18 -52.07
CA PHE A 898 8.90 -41.46 -53.49
C PHE A 898 9.81 -42.68 -53.76
N GLU A 899 10.88 -42.82 -52.99
CA GLU A 899 11.86 -43.89 -53.18
C GLU A 899 11.45 -45.22 -52.55
N THR A 900 10.71 -45.19 -51.44
CA THR A 900 10.53 -46.38 -50.58
C THR A 900 9.09 -46.76 -50.29
N ASN A 901 8.10 -45.87 -50.48
CA ASN A 901 6.73 -46.12 -49.99
C ASN A 901 5.60 -45.50 -50.84
N ALA A 902 5.35 -46.08 -52.01
CA ALA A 902 4.25 -45.68 -52.90
C ALA A 902 2.85 -45.79 -52.26
N GLN A 903 2.64 -46.67 -51.27
CA GLN A 903 1.38 -46.77 -50.53
C GLN A 903 1.13 -45.53 -49.65
N GLN A 904 2.18 -45.01 -49.00
CA GLN A 904 2.10 -43.82 -48.17
C GLN A 904 1.85 -42.54 -48.99
N MET A 905 2.39 -42.47 -50.22
CA MET A 905 2.04 -41.41 -51.18
C MET A 905 0.54 -41.42 -51.52
N HIS A 906 -0.02 -42.59 -51.82
CA HIS A 906 -1.45 -42.72 -52.10
C HIS A 906 -2.33 -42.38 -50.90
N GLN A 907 -1.95 -42.78 -49.68
CA GLN A 907 -2.68 -42.43 -48.46
C GLN A 907 -2.65 -40.92 -48.18
N THR A 908 -1.49 -40.29 -48.34
CA THR A 908 -1.32 -38.83 -48.21
C THR A 908 -2.21 -38.08 -49.20
N GLN A 909 -2.22 -38.50 -50.46
CA GLN A 909 -3.06 -37.91 -51.50
C GLN A 909 -4.57 -38.05 -51.20
N GLN A 910 -5.01 -39.21 -50.70
CA GLN A 910 -6.40 -39.43 -50.29
C GLN A 910 -6.82 -38.53 -49.11
N GLN A 911 -5.94 -38.30 -48.14
CA GLN A 911 -6.23 -37.42 -47.00
C GLN A 911 -6.25 -35.95 -47.42
N LEU A 912 -5.32 -35.51 -48.27
CA LEU A 912 -5.34 -34.15 -48.85
C LEU A 912 -6.61 -33.90 -49.67
N GLU A 913 -7.06 -34.88 -50.46
CA GLU A 913 -8.33 -34.83 -51.19
C GLU A 913 -9.57 -34.77 -50.28
N ARG A 914 -9.46 -35.27 -49.04
CA ARG A 914 -10.50 -35.13 -48.03
C ARG A 914 -10.46 -33.73 -47.40
N MET A 915 -9.29 -33.25 -47.02
CA MET A 915 -9.07 -31.89 -46.48
C MET A 915 -9.42 -30.79 -47.49
N ARG A 916 -9.27 -31.05 -48.81
CA ARG A 916 -9.74 -30.15 -49.87
C ARG A 916 -11.26 -29.97 -49.89
N ARG A 917 -12.02 -30.97 -49.41
CA ARG A 917 -13.49 -30.97 -49.43
C ARG A 917 -14.11 -30.53 -48.10
N GLU A 918 -13.41 -30.73 -46.98
CA GLU A 918 -13.86 -30.40 -45.63
C GLU A 918 -13.09 -29.17 -45.11
N LYS A 919 -13.76 -28.07 -44.76
CA LYS A 919 -13.09 -26.93 -44.09
C LYS A 919 -12.46 -27.38 -42.77
N LEU A 920 -11.17 -27.14 -42.59
CA LEU A 920 -10.42 -27.51 -41.37
C LEU A 920 -10.75 -26.56 -40.21
N PHE A 921 -10.89 -25.29 -40.50
CA PHE A 921 -11.20 -24.25 -39.53
C PHE A 921 -12.71 -23.94 -39.53
N LYS A 922 -13.47 -24.66 -38.70
CA LYS A 922 -14.90 -24.42 -38.50
C LYS A 922 -15.16 -23.13 -37.71
N ALA A 923 -16.25 -22.43 -38.05
CA ALA A 923 -16.72 -21.24 -37.34
C ALA A 923 -17.06 -21.49 -35.85
N GLU A 924 -17.44 -22.72 -35.51
CA GLU A 924 -17.70 -23.18 -34.13
C GLU A 924 -16.51 -22.95 -33.18
N LEU A 925 -15.28 -22.91 -33.71
CA LEU A 925 -14.07 -22.68 -32.93
C LEU A 925 -14.05 -21.28 -32.30
N ILE A 926 -14.38 -20.26 -33.10
CA ILE A 926 -14.42 -18.87 -32.66
C ILE A 926 -15.52 -18.67 -31.61
N GLN A 927 -16.67 -19.34 -31.76
CA GLN A 927 -17.74 -19.30 -30.75
C GLN A 927 -17.28 -19.86 -29.40
N SER A 928 -16.51 -20.96 -29.40
CA SER A 928 -15.93 -21.52 -28.18
C SER A 928 -14.93 -20.57 -27.53
N ILE A 929 -14.04 -19.94 -28.31
CA ILE A 929 -13.06 -18.96 -27.82
C ILE A 929 -13.76 -17.72 -27.26
N ALA A 930 -14.75 -17.19 -27.98
CA ALA A 930 -15.53 -16.05 -27.56
C ALA A 930 -16.27 -16.35 -26.23
N GLN A 931 -16.86 -17.53 -26.09
CA GLN A 931 -17.52 -17.93 -24.84
C GLN A 931 -16.55 -18.08 -23.68
N LYS A 932 -15.38 -18.71 -23.88
CA LYS A 932 -14.33 -18.82 -22.85
C LYS A 932 -13.85 -17.43 -22.41
N THR A 933 -13.66 -16.54 -23.38
CA THR A 933 -13.20 -15.17 -23.13
C THR A 933 -14.27 -14.32 -22.45
N PHE A 934 -15.55 -14.52 -22.78
CA PHE A 934 -16.66 -13.88 -22.09
C PHE A 934 -16.73 -14.31 -20.62
N ASN A 935 -16.55 -15.60 -20.33
CA ASN A 935 -16.49 -16.08 -18.95
C ASN A 935 -15.32 -15.44 -18.18
N GLU A 936 -14.16 -15.29 -18.82
CA GLU A 936 -13.01 -14.58 -18.24
C GLU A 936 -13.35 -13.10 -17.93
N ILE A 937 -14.10 -12.40 -18.80
CA ILE A 937 -14.59 -11.03 -18.51
C ILE A 937 -15.43 -11.02 -17.22
N GLU A 938 -16.37 -11.96 -17.07
CA GLU A 938 -17.23 -12.02 -15.89
C GLU A 938 -16.44 -12.27 -14.61
N ASP A 939 -15.49 -13.21 -14.64
CA ASP A 939 -14.61 -13.52 -13.52
C ASP A 939 -13.73 -12.32 -13.14
N GLN A 940 -13.12 -11.66 -14.12
CA GLN A 940 -12.29 -10.48 -13.88
C GLN A 940 -13.08 -9.30 -13.31
N ILE A 941 -14.30 -9.04 -13.79
CA ILE A 941 -15.18 -8.00 -13.26
C ILE A 941 -15.62 -8.32 -11.82
N TYR A 942 -15.94 -9.59 -11.54
CA TYR A 942 -16.27 -10.05 -10.19
C TYR A 942 -15.09 -9.82 -9.23
N HIS A 943 -13.89 -10.25 -9.60
CA HIS A 943 -12.68 -10.08 -8.79
C HIS A 943 -12.26 -8.62 -8.62
N LEU A 944 -12.44 -7.78 -9.63
CA LEU A 944 -12.25 -6.33 -9.50
C LEU A 944 -13.19 -5.77 -8.43
N ASN A 945 -14.49 -6.11 -8.50
CA ASN A 945 -15.48 -5.62 -7.53
C ASN A 945 -15.15 -6.06 -6.08
N GLU A 946 -14.75 -7.32 -5.87
CA GLU A 946 -14.35 -7.81 -4.54
C GLU A 946 -13.07 -7.13 -4.02
N ARG A 947 -12.06 -6.95 -4.87
CA ARG A 947 -10.83 -6.23 -4.48
C ARG A 947 -11.11 -4.77 -4.12
N LEU A 948 -11.97 -4.08 -4.88
CA LEU A 948 -12.36 -2.71 -4.58
C LEU A 948 -13.06 -2.59 -3.22
N LYS A 949 -13.90 -3.56 -2.82
CA LYS A 949 -14.53 -3.57 -1.49
C LYS A 949 -13.50 -3.56 -0.35
N ILE A 950 -12.37 -4.24 -0.55
CA ILE A 950 -11.29 -4.33 0.44
C ILE A 950 -10.42 -3.07 0.39
N GLN A 951 -9.91 -2.70 -0.79
CA GLN A 951 -8.96 -1.60 -0.95
C GLN A 951 -9.55 -0.24 -0.59
N LEU A 952 -10.81 0.02 -0.96
CA LEU A 952 -11.46 1.29 -0.65
C LEU A 952 -11.62 1.50 0.86
N ALA A 953 -11.67 0.43 1.66
CA ALA A 953 -11.75 0.55 3.12
C ALA A 953 -10.51 1.25 3.69
N ASP A 954 -9.33 0.97 3.18
CA ASP A 954 -8.08 1.56 3.66
C ASP A 954 -7.86 2.96 3.06
N ASP A 955 -8.22 3.17 1.79
CA ASP A 955 -8.17 4.49 1.15
C ASP A 955 -9.09 5.51 1.86
N VAL A 956 -10.30 5.10 2.25
CA VAL A 956 -11.23 5.95 3.00
C VAL A 956 -10.68 6.27 4.40
N LYS A 957 -10.05 5.31 5.10
CA LYS A 957 -9.43 5.56 6.41
C LYS A 957 -8.26 6.55 6.30
N ALA A 958 -7.46 6.44 5.24
CA ALA A 958 -6.30 7.29 5.01
C ALA A 958 -6.69 8.76 4.80
N ILE A 959 -7.84 9.02 4.17
CA ILE A 959 -8.30 10.39 3.86
C ILE A 959 -9.27 10.94 4.92
N TYR A 960 -10.32 10.18 5.28
CA TYR A 960 -11.38 10.63 6.16
C TYR A 960 -11.08 10.35 7.63
N ASN A 961 -10.03 10.99 8.14
CA ASN A 961 -9.55 10.83 9.51
C ASN A 961 -9.62 12.14 10.33
N GLY A 962 -9.15 12.12 11.57
CA GLY A 962 -9.17 13.26 12.48
C GLY A 962 -8.38 14.48 11.97
N GLN A 963 -7.40 14.30 11.08
CA GLN A 963 -6.60 15.40 10.53
C GLN A 963 -7.43 16.39 9.70
N MET A 964 -8.57 15.95 9.13
CA MET A 964 -9.53 16.82 8.43
C MET A 964 -10.16 17.89 9.33
N THR A 965 -9.97 17.82 10.66
CA THR A 965 -10.57 18.78 11.60
C THR A 965 -9.68 19.98 11.91
N ASN A 966 -8.43 19.98 11.42
CA ASN A 966 -7.39 20.97 11.72
C ASN A 966 -7.57 22.32 10.99
N THR A 967 -8.59 22.47 10.13
CA THR A 967 -8.85 23.71 9.38
C THR A 967 -10.11 24.40 9.89
N ASN A 968 -10.16 25.74 9.82
CA ASN A 968 -11.33 26.49 10.28
C ASN A 968 -12.58 26.28 9.39
N HIS A 969 -12.39 25.95 8.11
CA HIS A 969 -13.45 25.82 7.10
C HIS A 969 -13.73 24.35 6.75
N PHE A 970 -14.52 23.67 7.58
CA PHE A 970 -14.73 22.22 7.45
C PHE A 970 -15.41 21.78 6.14
N ASN A 971 -16.32 22.58 5.59
CA ASN A 971 -17.00 22.23 4.34
C ASN A 971 -16.05 22.30 3.14
N GLU A 972 -15.11 23.25 3.13
CA GLU A 972 -14.04 23.31 2.12
C GLU A 972 -13.09 22.12 2.26
N GLU A 973 -12.76 21.75 3.50
CA GLU A 973 -11.89 20.59 3.79
C GLU A 973 -12.51 19.26 3.37
N LYS A 974 -13.83 19.09 3.55
CA LYS A 974 -14.56 17.93 3.00
C LYS A 974 -14.34 17.81 1.52
N ARG A 975 -14.59 18.89 0.77
CA ARG A 975 -14.48 18.91 -0.69
C ARG A 975 -13.05 18.61 -1.15
N ARG A 976 -12.04 19.22 -0.50
CA ARG A 976 -10.62 18.96 -0.77
C ARG A 976 -10.23 17.52 -0.50
N SER A 977 -10.64 16.98 0.64
CA SER A 977 -10.35 15.59 1.02
C SER A 977 -11.06 14.61 0.09
N THR A 978 -12.31 14.88 -0.28
CA THR A 978 -13.04 14.06 -1.27
C THR A 978 -12.37 14.11 -2.64
N LYS A 979 -11.87 15.27 -3.10
CA LYS A 979 -11.08 15.33 -4.33
C LYS A 979 -9.80 14.51 -4.21
N SER A 980 -9.03 14.66 -3.13
CA SER A 980 -7.82 13.86 -2.91
C SER A 980 -8.09 12.35 -2.89
N TYR A 981 -9.21 11.94 -2.29
CA TYR A 981 -9.66 10.55 -2.29
C TYR A 981 -10.02 10.08 -3.69
N LEU A 982 -10.84 10.85 -4.43
CA LEU A 982 -11.19 10.55 -5.81
C LEU A 982 -9.95 10.47 -6.70
N ASP A 983 -8.99 11.37 -6.51
CA ASP A 983 -7.78 11.41 -7.30
C ASP A 983 -6.94 10.15 -7.13
N GLN A 984 -6.79 9.71 -5.87
CA GLN A 984 -6.09 8.48 -5.51
C GLN A 984 -6.79 7.23 -6.07
N ILE A 985 -8.12 7.15 -6.02
CA ILE A 985 -8.83 5.96 -6.52
C ILE A 985 -8.93 5.96 -8.05
N HIS A 986 -9.13 7.10 -8.71
CA HIS A 986 -9.24 7.16 -10.17
C HIS A 986 -7.96 6.71 -10.86
N GLN A 987 -6.80 7.07 -10.30
CA GLN A 987 -5.52 6.57 -10.79
C GLN A 987 -5.48 5.04 -10.77
N LYS A 988 -5.78 4.43 -9.61
CA LYS A 988 -5.79 2.96 -9.46
C LYS A 988 -6.83 2.30 -10.38
N LEU A 989 -8.00 2.91 -10.52
CA LEU A 989 -9.09 2.37 -11.33
C LEU A 989 -8.80 2.45 -12.83
N PHE A 990 -8.17 3.54 -13.30
CA PHE A 990 -7.75 3.68 -14.69
C PHE A 990 -6.68 2.63 -15.05
N LEU A 991 -5.75 2.38 -14.14
CA LEU A 991 -4.78 1.30 -14.28
C LEU A 991 -5.48 -0.06 -14.37
N GLU A 992 -6.34 -0.41 -13.42
CA GLU A 992 -7.07 -1.68 -13.43
C GLU A 992 -7.88 -1.86 -14.73
N GLN A 993 -8.53 -0.81 -15.23
CA GLN A 993 -9.19 -0.84 -16.53
C GLN A 993 -8.22 -1.19 -17.66
N THR A 994 -7.08 -0.50 -17.73
CA THR A 994 -6.05 -0.72 -18.76
C THR A 994 -5.51 -2.16 -18.69
N LEU A 995 -5.24 -2.67 -17.49
CA LEU A 995 -4.77 -4.04 -17.28
C LEU A 995 -5.80 -5.08 -17.69
N LEU A 996 -7.08 -4.86 -17.39
CA LEU A 996 -8.16 -5.76 -17.78
C LEU A 996 -8.27 -5.87 -19.30
N ILE A 997 -8.13 -4.77 -20.02
CA ILE A 997 -8.13 -4.75 -21.49
C ILE A 997 -6.96 -5.56 -22.05
N GLU A 998 -5.75 -5.40 -21.50
CA GLU A 998 -4.59 -6.17 -21.95
C GLU A 998 -4.66 -7.66 -21.57
N ARG A 999 -5.17 -8.00 -20.38
CA ARG A 999 -5.45 -9.39 -19.97
C ARG A 999 -6.44 -10.06 -20.90
N LEU A 1000 -7.50 -9.36 -21.27
CA LEU A 1000 -8.51 -9.84 -22.20
C LEU A 1000 -7.89 -10.19 -23.55
N LYS A 1001 -7.10 -9.27 -24.11
CA LYS A 1001 -6.38 -9.49 -25.38
C LYS A 1001 -5.44 -10.69 -25.29
N HIS A 1002 -4.68 -10.79 -24.20
CA HIS A 1002 -3.74 -11.89 -23.98
C HIS A 1002 -4.46 -13.23 -23.91
N PHE A 1003 -5.49 -13.34 -23.05
CA PHE A 1003 -6.29 -14.54 -22.88
C PHE A 1003 -6.94 -14.99 -24.18
N PHE A 1004 -7.57 -14.07 -24.91
CA PHE A 1004 -8.20 -14.36 -26.20
C PHE A 1004 -7.19 -14.93 -27.20
N ASN A 1005 -6.03 -14.27 -27.33
CA ASN A 1005 -4.98 -14.72 -28.24
C ASN A 1005 -4.42 -16.08 -27.82
N GLN A 1006 -4.18 -16.31 -26.52
CA GLN A 1006 -3.72 -17.60 -26.02
C GLN A 1006 -4.74 -18.73 -26.29
N ALA A 1007 -6.02 -18.47 -26.07
CA ALA A 1007 -7.09 -19.41 -26.35
C ALA A 1007 -7.19 -19.72 -27.86
N LEU A 1008 -7.11 -18.70 -28.71
CA LEU A 1008 -7.00 -18.88 -30.16
C LEU A 1008 -5.79 -19.75 -30.51
N GLN A 1009 -4.65 -19.51 -29.85
CA GLN A 1009 -3.44 -20.28 -30.14
C GLN A 1009 -3.56 -21.76 -29.82
N GLN A 1010 -4.09 -22.08 -28.64
CA GLN A 1010 -4.30 -23.45 -28.20
C GLN A 1010 -5.26 -24.23 -29.11
N GLU A 1011 -6.30 -23.55 -29.61
CA GLU A 1011 -7.31 -24.13 -30.48
C GLU A 1011 -6.82 -24.31 -31.94
N MET A 1012 -5.91 -23.45 -32.40
CA MET A 1012 -5.28 -23.53 -33.73
C MET A 1012 -4.16 -24.57 -33.80
N ALA A 1013 -3.35 -24.70 -32.75
CA ALA A 1013 -2.18 -25.58 -32.69
C ALA A 1013 -2.42 -27.03 -33.18
N PRO A 1014 -3.46 -27.77 -32.76
CA PRO A 1014 -3.67 -29.15 -33.21
C PRO A 1014 -4.02 -29.25 -34.70
N LYS A 1015 -4.71 -28.25 -35.25
CA LYS A 1015 -5.09 -28.20 -36.68
C LYS A 1015 -3.90 -27.85 -37.55
N ILE A 1016 -3.07 -26.89 -37.10
CA ILE A 1016 -1.79 -26.56 -37.72
C ILE A 1016 -0.89 -27.80 -37.76
N LYS A 1017 -0.76 -28.51 -36.64
CA LYS A 1017 0.02 -29.74 -36.55
C LYS A 1017 -0.49 -30.85 -37.49
N LEU A 1018 -1.81 -30.93 -37.67
CA LEU A 1018 -2.43 -31.86 -38.61
C LEU A 1018 -2.12 -31.50 -40.07
N LEU A 1019 -2.21 -30.22 -40.44
CA LEU A 1019 -1.82 -29.73 -41.77
C LEU A 1019 -0.33 -30.01 -42.03
N GLN A 1020 0.51 -29.73 -41.03
CA GLN A 1020 1.94 -30.01 -41.08
C GLN A 1020 2.25 -31.50 -41.29
N HIS A 1021 1.49 -32.40 -40.67
CA HIS A 1021 1.66 -33.84 -40.90
C HIS A 1021 1.48 -34.23 -42.37
N TYR A 1022 0.63 -33.51 -43.12
CA TYR A 1022 0.38 -33.74 -44.55
C TYR A 1022 1.11 -32.75 -45.47
N ARG A 1023 2.21 -32.15 -45.00
CA ARG A 1023 3.08 -31.26 -45.79
C ARG A 1023 2.41 -29.95 -46.20
N VAL A 1024 1.35 -29.53 -45.51
CA VAL A 1024 0.70 -28.24 -45.73
C VAL A 1024 1.20 -27.28 -44.67
N ILE A 1025 1.80 -26.17 -45.11
CA ILE A 1025 2.28 -25.11 -44.22
C ILE A 1025 1.36 -23.93 -44.36
N ILE A 1026 0.86 -23.44 -43.23
CA ILE A 1026 0.21 -22.14 -43.17
C ILE A 1026 1.06 -21.21 -42.30
N PRO A 1027 1.05 -19.89 -42.55
CA PRO A 1027 1.71 -18.94 -41.67
C PRO A 1027 1.12 -19.01 -40.26
N ASP A 1028 1.93 -18.64 -39.28
CA ASP A 1028 1.41 -18.31 -37.96
C ASP A 1028 0.39 -17.17 -38.11
N TYR A 1029 -0.74 -17.28 -37.42
CA TYR A 1029 -1.65 -16.15 -37.25
C TYR A 1029 -0.98 -15.15 -36.30
N GLU A 1030 -0.93 -13.88 -36.72
CA GLU A 1030 -0.49 -12.80 -35.85
C GLU A 1030 -1.41 -12.67 -34.64
N THR A 1031 -0.84 -12.16 -33.54
CA THR A 1031 -1.62 -11.75 -32.38
C THR A 1031 -2.67 -10.75 -32.83
N ILE A 1032 -3.94 -11.03 -32.59
CA ILE A 1032 -5.03 -10.13 -32.95
C ILE A 1032 -4.90 -8.87 -32.11
N GLN A 1033 -4.62 -7.76 -32.78
CA GLN A 1033 -4.51 -6.42 -32.19
C GLN A 1033 -5.80 -5.63 -32.43
N ILE A 1034 -6.22 -4.84 -31.45
CA ILE A 1034 -7.33 -3.90 -31.54
C ILE A 1034 -6.84 -2.52 -31.09
N GLU A 1035 -7.53 -1.47 -31.57
CA GLU A 1035 -7.16 -0.10 -31.23
C GLU A 1035 -7.18 0.12 -29.71
N PRO A 1036 -6.27 0.96 -29.17
CA PRO A 1036 -6.27 1.31 -27.76
C PRO A 1036 -7.59 1.97 -27.36
N TYR A 1037 -8.13 1.58 -26.21
CA TYR A 1037 -9.29 2.25 -25.63
C TYR A 1037 -8.82 3.39 -24.71
N GLU A 1038 -9.08 4.64 -25.09
CA GLU A 1038 -8.45 5.81 -24.47
C GLU A 1038 -9.30 6.48 -23.38
N LYS A 1039 -10.58 6.12 -23.26
CA LYS A 1039 -11.51 6.80 -22.34
C LYS A 1039 -11.44 6.20 -20.95
N SER A 1040 -11.36 7.02 -19.90
CA SER A 1040 -11.50 6.53 -18.52
C SER A 1040 -12.98 6.29 -18.19
N ILE A 1041 -13.33 5.04 -17.85
CA ILE A 1041 -14.73 4.64 -17.56
C ILE A 1041 -15.00 4.71 -16.06
N LEU A 1042 -14.04 4.26 -15.25
CA LEU A 1042 -14.17 4.14 -13.80
C LEU A 1042 -13.88 5.48 -13.09
N THR A 1043 -14.60 6.53 -13.48
CA THR A 1043 -14.52 7.88 -12.91
C THR A 1043 -15.81 8.27 -12.19
N LEU A 1044 -15.66 8.97 -11.08
CA LEU A 1044 -16.73 9.52 -10.27
C LEU A 1044 -16.63 11.05 -10.26
N GLU A 1045 -17.77 11.72 -10.38
CA GLU A 1045 -17.78 13.18 -10.29
C GLU A 1045 -17.64 13.63 -8.83
N LEU A 1046 -16.80 14.66 -8.60
CA LEU A 1046 -16.58 15.21 -7.25
C LEU A 1046 -17.89 15.63 -6.61
N GLN A 1047 -18.75 16.35 -7.35
CA GLN A 1047 -20.01 16.84 -6.80
C GLN A 1047 -20.96 15.68 -6.44
N GLN A 1048 -21.05 14.67 -7.30
CA GLN A 1048 -21.82 13.45 -7.03
C GLN A 1048 -21.33 12.74 -5.76
N MET A 1049 -20.02 12.63 -5.56
CA MET A 1049 -19.45 12.03 -4.36
C MET A 1049 -19.68 12.90 -3.12
N VAL A 1050 -19.50 14.22 -3.23
CA VAL A 1050 -19.74 15.19 -2.15
C VAL A 1050 -21.19 15.17 -1.68
N ASP A 1051 -22.14 15.12 -2.61
CA ASP A 1051 -23.58 15.04 -2.31
C ASP A 1051 -23.96 13.70 -1.66
N GLN A 1052 -23.21 12.65 -1.96
CA GLN A 1052 -23.34 11.34 -1.33
C GLN A 1052 -22.63 11.25 0.02
N LEU A 1053 -21.82 12.22 0.44
CA LEU A 1053 -21.18 12.14 1.75
C LEU A 1053 -22.24 12.01 2.86
N PRO A 1054 -22.01 11.16 3.87
CA PRO A 1054 -22.93 11.02 4.99
C PRO A 1054 -23.23 12.38 5.61
N LYS A 1055 -24.50 12.69 5.88
CA LYS A 1055 -24.89 13.91 6.62
C LYS A 1055 -24.23 14.01 7.99
N GLN A 1056 -23.84 12.85 8.53
CA GLN A 1056 -23.13 12.73 9.79
C GLN A 1056 -21.65 13.15 9.68
N LEU A 1057 -21.07 13.32 8.48
CA LEU A 1057 -19.71 13.82 8.30
C LEU A 1057 -19.61 15.26 8.82
N THR A 1058 -19.15 15.44 10.05
CA THR A 1058 -18.99 16.73 10.73
C THR A 1058 -17.68 16.72 11.55
N LYS A 1059 -17.09 17.88 11.87
CA LYS A 1059 -15.90 17.95 12.76
C LYS A 1059 -16.12 17.12 14.03
N ARG A 1060 -17.29 17.31 14.64
CA ARG A 1060 -17.70 16.63 15.87
C ARG A 1060 -17.79 15.11 15.70
N ASN A 1061 -18.26 14.62 14.56
CA ASN A 1061 -18.45 13.19 14.33
C ASN A 1061 -17.20 12.50 13.76
N LEU A 1062 -16.27 13.23 13.13
CA LEU A 1062 -14.94 12.71 12.75
C LEU A 1062 -14.02 12.56 13.97
N LEU A 1063 -14.19 13.39 15.00
CA LEU A 1063 -13.59 13.18 16.33
C LEU A 1063 -14.37 12.16 17.19
N GLN A 1064 -15.48 11.67 16.61
CA GLN A 1064 -16.37 10.55 16.92
C GLN A 1064 -15.97 9.18 16.40
N PRO A 1065 -14.81 8.59 16.64
CA PRO A 1065 -14.93 7.26 17.20
C PRO A 1065 -15.34 6.13 16.22
N LYS A 1066 -16.43 5.48 16.67
CA LYS A 1066 -17.28 4.60 15.88
C LYS A 1066 -18.10 5.33 14.82
N VAL A 1067 -18.52 6.57 15.08
CA VAL A 1067 -19.24 7.39 14.08
C VAL A 1067 -18.30 7.68 12.92
N GLN A 1068 -17.00 7.88 13.17
CA GLN A 1068 -15.98 7.94 12.13
C GLN A 1068 -15.88 6.62 11.38
N LYS A 1069 -15.77 5.46 12.06
CA LYS A 1069 -15.79 4.15 11.38
C LYS A 1069 -17.08 3.91 10.58
N GLN A 1070 -18.23 4.32 11.11
CA GLN A 1070 -19.52 4.24 10.43
C GLN A 1070 -19.55 5.17 9.21
N ILE A 1071 -19.10 6.41 9.35
CA ILE A 1071 -18.95 7.37 8.25
C ILE A 1071 -18.02 6.81 7.19
N GLN A 1072 -16.88 6.25 7.57
CA GLN A 1072 -15.91 5.64 6.66
C GLN A 1072 -16.53 4.44 5.93
N SER A 1073 -17.24 3.56 6.66
CA SER A 1073 -17.96 2.45 6.07
C SER A 1073 -19.08 2.92 5.13
N GLU A 1074 -19.85 3.94 5.51
CA GLU A 1074 -20.90 4.53 4.67
C GLU A 1074 -20.31 5.19 3.41
N ILE A 1075 -19.21 5.92 3.53
CA ILE A 1075 -18.48 6.50 2.40
C ILE A 1075 -18.01 5.39 1.46
N LYS A 1076 -17.40 4.32 1.99
CA LYS A 1076 -16.97 3.14 1.23
C LYS A 1076 -18.14 2.50 0.48
N GLU A 1077 -19.24 2.17 1.16
CA GLU A 1077 -20.42 1.57 0.55
C GLU A 1077 -21.03 2.49 -0.53
N ARG A 1078 -21.06 3.80 -0.30
CA ARG A 1078 -21.54 4.76 -1.30
C ARG A 1078 -20.61 4.88 -2.50
N THR A 1079 -19.29 4.87 -2.30
CA THR A 1079 -18.33 4.80 -3.41
C THR A 1079 -18.55 3.55 -4.24
N ILE A 1080 -18.72 2.38 -3.61
CA ILE A 1080 -19.00 1.10 -4.31
C ILE A 1080 -20.30 1.22 -5.12
N ASN A 1081 -21.37 1.75 -4.53
CA ASN A 1081 -22.65 1.92 -5.20
C ASN A 1081 -22.57 2.88 -6.41
N LEU A 1082 -21.77 3.94 -6.30
CA LEU A 1082 -21.51 4.88 -7.40
C LEU A 1082 -20.67 4.25 -8.52
N LEU A 1083 -19.76 3.33 -8.17
CA LEU A 1083 -18.94 2.61 -9.14
C LEU A 1083 -19.69 1.49 -9.86
N GLN A 1084 -20.79 0.94 -9.31
CA GLN A 1084 -21.52 -0.16 -9.93
C GLN A 1084 -22.01 0.11 -11.36
N PRO A 1085 -22.64 1.27 -11.66
CA PRO A 1085 -22.97 1.63 -13.04
C PRO A 1085 -21.74 1.72 -13.94
N LYS A 1086 -20.60 2.18 -13.42
CA LYS A 1086 -19.33 2.30 -14.15
C LYS A 1086 -18.68 0.94 -14.42
N LEU A 1087 -18.76 0.01 -13.48
CA LEU A 1087 -18.34 -1.39 -13.69
C LEU A 1087 -19.22 -2.08 -14.76
N THR A 1088 -20.51 -1.76 -14.78
CA THR A 1088 -21.42 -2.23 -15.83
C THR A 1088 -21.07 -1.63 -17.20
N GLU A 1089 -20.69 -0.35 -17.25
CA GLU A 1089 -20.21 0.31 -18.47
C GLU A 1089 -18.89 -0.30 -18.94
N LEU A 1090 -17.95 -0.56 -18.03
CA LEU A 1090 -16.68 -1.22 -18.32
C LEU A 1090 -16.90 -2.61 -18.91
N ARG A 1091 -17.78 -3.42 -18.30
CA ARG A 1091 -18.17 -4.74 -18.82
C ARG A 1091 -18.64 -4.64 -20.27
N LYS A 1092 -19.54 -3.70 -20.61
CA LYS A 1092 -20.02 -3.53 -21.99
C LYS A 1092 -18.91 -3.13 -22.96
N VAL A 1093 -17.94 -2.34 -22.50
CA VAL A 1093 -16.76 -2.01 -23.31
C VAL A 1093 -15.90 -3.25 -23.56
N LEU A 1094 -15.65 -4.08 -22.53
CA LEU A 1094 -14.93 -5.34 -22.69
C LEU A 1094 -15.65 -6.32 -23.63
N GLU A 1095 -16.98 -6.41 -23.54
CA GLU A 1095 -17.81 -7.19 -24.47
C GLU A 1095 -17.68 -6.65 -25.91
N SER A 1096 -17.72 -5.33 -26.10
CA SER A 1096 -17.51 -4.72 -27.42
C SER A 1096 -16.11 -4.96 -27.98
N LEU A 1097 -15.08 -4.95 -27.13
CA LEU A 1097 -13.71 -5.29 -27.53
C LEU A 1097 -13.59 -6.78 -27.89
N LEU A 1098 -14.30 -7.66 -27.17
CA LEU A 1098 -14.40 -9.08 -27.52
C LEU A 1098 -15.06 -9.29 -28.88
N ASP A 1099 -16.10 -8.53 -29.22
CA ASP A 1099 -16.72 -8.58 -30.55
C ASP A 1099 -15.73 -8.18 -31.65
N GLN A 1100 -14.92 -7.14 -31.41
CA GLN A 1100 -13.87 -6.72 -32.34
C GLN A 1100 -12.78 -7.79 -32.50
N LEU A 1101 -12.31 -8.36 -31.39
CA LEU A 1101 -11.34 -9.48 -31.40
C LEU A 1101 -11.90 -10.67 -32.18
N THR A 1102 -13.17 -11.01 -31.94
CA THR A 1102 -13.87 -12.10 -32.60
C THR A 1102 -14.00 -11.87 -34.11
N SER A 1103 -14.33 -10.65 -34.54
CA SER A 1103 -14.40 -10.27 -35.95
C SER A 1103 -13.05 -10.42 -36.63
N LYS A 1104 -11.99 -9.83 -36.06
CA LYS A 1104 -10.64 -9.92 -36.61
C LYS A 1104 -10.09 -11.35 -36.62
N ALA A 1105 -10.38 -12.14 -35.58
CA ALA A 1105 -9.99 -13.55 -35.53
C ALA A 1105 -10.71 -14.38 -36.60
N THR A 1106 -11.97 -14.05 -36.91
CA THR A 1106 -12.70 -14.69 -38.01
C THR A 1106 -12.05 -14.41 -39.35
N GLU A 1107 -11.68 -13.15 -39.62
CA GLU A 1107 -10.93 -12.76 -40.83
C GLU A 1107 -9.58 -13.49 -40.93
N ALA A 1108 -8.86 -13.60 -39.81
CA ALA A 1108 -7.59 -14.31 -39.74
C ALA A 1108 -7.74 -15.82 -40.02
N ILE A 1109 -8.77 -16.45 -39.45
CA ILE A 1109 -9.06 -17.87 -39.70
C ILE A 1109 -9.49 -18.12 -41.15
N GLU A 1110 -10.31 -17.24 -41.74
CA GLU A 1110 -10.70 -17.36 -43.14
C GLU A 1110 -9.49 -17.25 -44.08
N THR A 1111 -8.56 -16.35 -43.76
CA THR A 1111 -7.29 -16.20 -44.46
C THR A 1111 -6.45 -17.48 -44.33
N ALA A 1112 -6.28 -18.01 -43.11
CA ALA A 1112 -5.54 -19.23 -42.85
C ALA A 1112 -6.16 -20.46 -43.56
N GLU A 1113 -7.50 -20.56 -43.63
CA GLU A 1113 -8.19 -21.60 -44.40
C GLU A 1113 -7.92 -21.46 -45.89
N LEU A 1114 -8.00 -20.23 -46.44
CA LEU A 1114 -7.71 -19.99 -47.85
C LEU A 1114 -6.26 -20.38 -48.20
N GLU A 1115 -5.31 -20.04 -47.34
CA GLU A 1115 -3.89 -20.41 -47.51
C GLU A 1115 -3.68 -21.91 -47.41
N ALA A 1116 -4.31 -22.59 -46.45
CA ALA A 1116 -4.29 -24.06 -46.36
C ALA A 1116 -4.80 -24.71 -47.66
N GLN A 1117 -5.93 -24.23 -48.19
CA GLN A 1117 -6.52 -24.75 -49.43
C GLN A 1117 -5.63 -24.49 -50.65
N ASN A 1118 -4.98 -23.32 -50.71
CA ASN A 1118 -4.04 -22.99 -51.78
C ASN A 1118 -2.82 -23.93 -51.77
N GLU A 1119 -2.25 -24.23 -50.60
CA GLU A 1119 -1.13 -25.17 -50.46
C GLU A 1119 -1.57 -26.62 -50.75
N ILE A 1120 -2.74 -27.05 -50.27
CA ILE A 1120 -3.31 -28.36 -50.60
C ILE A 1120 -3.45 -28.52 -52.12
N ASN A 1121 -3.99 -27.51 -52.81
CA ASN A 1121 -4.13 -27.52 -54.26
C ASN A 1121 -2.76 -27.55 -54.95
N ALA A 1122 -1.79 -26.76 -54.48
CA ALA A 1122 -0.43 -26.77 -55.04
C ALA A 1122 0.23 -28.16 -54.94
N ILE A 1123 0.05 -28.87 -53.83
CA ILE A 1123 0.58 -30.23 -53.62
C ILE A 1123 -0.16 -31.26 -54.49
N LEU A 1124 -1.48 -31.14 -54.66
CA LEU A 1124 -2.29 -32.08 -55.46
C LEU A 1124 -2.12 -31.88 -56.97
N ASP A 1125 -1.96 -30.63 -57.43
CA ASP A 1125 -1.85 -30.28 -58.85
C ASP A 1125 -0.43 -30.50 -59.40
N PHE A 1126 0.60 -30.50 -58.54
CA PHE A 1126 1.98 -30.71 -58.96
C PHE A 1126 2.36 -32.19 -58.93
N LYS A 1127 2.66 -32.76 -60.11
CA LYS A 1127 3.07 -34.17 -60.22
C LYS A 1127 4.49 -34.35 -59.64
N ILE A 1128 4.59 -35.11 -58.56
CA ILE A 1128 5.90 -35.55 -58.01
C ILE A 1128 6.55 -36.49 -59.04
N ASP A 1129 7.58 -36.02 -59.72
CA ASP A 1129 8.34 -36.73 -60.75
C ASP A 1129 9.84 -36.73 -60.44
N ASP A 1130 10.62 -37.48 -61.22
CA ASP A 1130 12.08 -37.58 -61.03
C ASP A 1130 12.79 -36.20 -61.11
N THR A 1131 12.22 -35.24 -61.84
CA THR A 1131 12.78 -33.89 -62.00
C THR A 1131 12.70 -33.13 -60.68
N LEU A 1132 11.53 -33.11 -60.05
CA LEU A 1132 11.31 -32.48 -58.74
C LEU A 1132 12.17 -33.16 -57.66
N ILE A 1133 12.18 -34.49 -57.62
CA ILE A 1133 12.96 -35.25 -56.62
C ILE A 1133 14.45 -34.93 -56.72
N ASN A 1134 14.99 -34.81 -57.94
CA ASN A 1134 16.37 -34.37 -58.14
C ASN A 1134 16.62 -32.94 -57.67
N GLN A 1135 15.68 -32.02 -57.87
CA GLN A 1135 15.78 -30.65 -57.33
C GLN A 1135 15.77 -30.67 -55.79
N LEU A 1136 14.86 -31.42 -55.16
CA LEU A 1136 14.80 -31.56 -53.70
C LEU A 1136 16.10 -32.16 -53.12
N LYS A 1137 16.68 -33.17 -53.78
CA LYS A 1137 17.97 -33.77 -53.38
C LYS A 1137 19.15 -32.78 -53.42
N ILE A 1138 19.09 -31.76 -54.28
CA ILE A 1138 20.11 -30.71 -54.37
C ILE A 1138 19.87 -29.61 -53.33
N SER A 1139 18.61 -29.22 -53.11
CA SER A 1139 18.25 -28.12 -52.21
C SER A 1139 18.26 -28.51 -50.73
N THR A 1140 17.88 -29.75 -50.40
CA THR A 1140 17.79 -30.23 -49.00
C THR A 1140 19.14 -30.14 -48.26
N PRO A 1141 20.29 -30.59 -48.81
CA PRO A 1141 21.58 -30.45 -48.16
C PRO A 1141 22.02 -28.99 -47.99
N LYS A 1142 21.69 -28.11 -48.96
CA LYS A 1142 21.99 -26.67 -48.87
C LYS A 1142 21.20 -26.00 -47.76
N LEU A 1143 19.90 -26.30 -47.67
CA LEU A 1143 19.03 -25.78 -46.61
C LEU A 1143 19.47 -26.33 -45.23
N ALA A 1144 19.85 -27.60 -45.16
CA ALA A 1144 20.41 -28.19 -43.94
C ALA A 1144 21.73 -27.54 -43.50
N GLN A 1145 22.58 -27.11 -44.45
CA GLN A 1145 23.81 -26.39 -44.13
C GLN A 1145 23.53 -25.01 -43.54
N ILE A 1146 22.54 -24.28 -44.07
CA ILE A 1146 22.10 -22.97 -43.57
C ILE A 1146 21.47 -23.10 -42.16
N LEU A 1147 20.66 -24.14 -41.92
CA LEU A 1147 20.02 -24.39 -40.62
C LEU A 1147 20.96 -24.93 -39.53
N ASN A 1148 22.11 -25.48 -39.94
CA ASN A 1148 23.13 -26.02 -39.04
C ASN A 1148 24.40 -25.17 -38.98
N SER A 1149 24.49 -24.08 -39.74
CA SER A 1149 25.58 -23.12 -39.57
C SER A 1149 25.38 -22.43 -38.23
N LYS A 1150 26.16 -22.86 -37.24
CA LYS A 1150 26.47 -22.01 -36.10
C LYS A 1150 27.43 -20.95 -36.60
N ASP A 1151 27.23 -19.70 -36.17
CA ASP A 1151 28.23 -18.65 -36.34
C ASP A 1151 29.63 -19.15 -35.92
#